data_AF-A0A2T1KE14-F1
#
_entry.id   AF-A0A2T1KE14-F1
#
_cell.length_a   1.000
_cell.length_b   1.000
_cell.length_c   1.000
_cell.angle_alpha   90.00
_cell.angle_beta   90.00
_cell.angle_gamma   90.00
#
_symmetry.space_group_name_H-M   'P 1'
#
loop_
_entity.id
_entity.type
_entity.pdbx_description
1 polymer ?
#
loop_
_entity_poly.entity_id
_entity_poly.type
_entity_poly.pdbx_seq_one_letter_code
_entity_poly.pdbx_strand_id
1 'polypeptide(L)'
;MTSPVQDNKYPARSLSAPLLLLRTPELDDGIPDDKRREIGRYFANTFDTYTRLFDCLADDAGYFQKSIPLRHPLIFYLGHTATFFVNKLVLAKLLPERIDPHMESTFAVGVDEMSWDDLNDDHYNWPSVSEVFDYRAKVRASVLELIESLPLTLPINWESPWWPIVMGIEHERIHLETSSVLIRQHDLARVQPQPEWAPNRETGEAPENTLITVPSGTIRIGKPHEAPYYGWDNEYGEHQADVEEFKASQYLVSNQEFLEFVEAGGYERDNFWSDEGLSWRQFARAQHPTFWRWHNGWQLRLMTEEVEMPWDWPVEVNCLEAKAFCEWKREQTGQPIRLPTEDEWYRLCSAAGVEEVGSQAANANLHLDHGASSCPVTRFRHGEWFDVVGNVWQWTETPIYPFDNFKVHSLYDDFTTPTYDGQHNLIKGGSWISCGNEARLSARYAFRRHFFQHAGFRYIASEAEATQPNGYYESDRLLTEYAEFHFGDRWFGVENFPKALADLALEAMNGKPTGKALDLGCACGRSSFELARQFSEVEGVDFSANFIRLGVEMAEQGAVRYALAEEGELVSYHTRTLKELGLESSAERVSFHQGDACNLKSQYSGYDLVLAANLIDRLYKPGRFLASIHERINDGGLLVIASPYTWLEEHTPKEEWIGGYKKDGENHTTLDGLKEHLGSHFRLVGAPRKVPFVIRETQHKFQHTLSEVTIWERLPS
;
A
#
# COMPACT_ATOMS: atom_id res chain seq x y z
N MET A 1 41.97 -41.20 -30.37
CA MET A 1 41.70 -40.03 -31.22
C MET A 1 40.21 -39.82 -31.21
N THR A 2 39.75 -39.00 -30.28
CA THR A 2 38.34 -38.72 -30.01
C THR A 2 38.04 -37.33 -30.55
N SER A 3 37.15 -37.26 -31.55
CA SER A 3 36.61 -36.01 -32.09
C SER A 3 35.82 -35.24 -31.03
N PRO A 4 35.88 -33.90 -31.01
CA PRO A 4 35.01 -33.10 -30.16
C PRO A 4 33.62 -32.98 -30.80
N VAL A 5 32.61 -33.16 -29.95
CA VAL A 5 31.19 -32.92 -30.23
C VAL A 5 30.99 -31.42 -30.42
N GLN A 6 30.33 -31.03 -31.51
CA GLN A 6 29.91 -29.65 -31.77
C GLN A 6 28.70 -29.33 -30.89
N ASP A 7 28.84 -28.33 -30.03
CA ASP A 7 27.73 -27.65 -29.34
C ASP A 7 26.83 -26.98 -30.38
N ASN A 8 25.62 -27.53 -30.52
CA ASN A 8 24.59 -26.99 -31.38
C ASN A 8 23.89 -25.84 -30.65
N LYS A 9 24.53 -24.65 -30.65
CA LYS A 9 23.87 -23.41 -30.21
C LYS A 9 22.65 -23.16 -31.10
N TYR A 10 21.54 -22.85 -30.44
CA TYR A 10 20.20 -22.48 -30.93
C TYR A 10 20.18 -21.77 -32.30
N PRO A 11 19.10 -21.95 -33.11
CA PRO A 11 19.05 -21.49 -34.49
C PRO A 11 19.44 -20.02 -34.63
N ALA A 12 20.29 -19.74 -35.62
CA ALA A 12 20.87 -18.44 -35.91
C ALA A 12 19.79 -17.33 -35.89
N ARG A 13 19.86 -16.49 -34.86
CA ARG A 13 19.00 -15.32 -34.70
C ARG A 13 19.36 -14.29 -35.77
N SER A 14 18.41 -14.03 -36.66
CA SER A 14 18.50 -12.99 -37.69
C SER A 14 18.74 -11.62 -37.05
N LEU A 15 19.77 -10.90 -37.51
CA LEU A 15 19.98 -9.46 -37.27
C LEU A 15 18.85 -8.65 -37.95
N SER A 16 17.66 -8.65 -37.35
CA SER A 16 16.63 -7.66 -37.68
C SER A 16 16.92 -6.37 -36.91
N ALA A 17 16.59 -5.22 -37.48
CA ALA A 17 16.65 -3.89 -36.86
C ALA A 17 16.17 -3.89 -35.39
N PRO A 18 16.62 -2.94 -34.54
CA PRO A 18 16.18 -2.85 -33.15
C PRO A 18 14.65 -2.88 -33.10
N LEU A 19 14.10 -3.81 -32.30
CA LEU A 19 12.67 -3.93 -32.08
C LEU A 19 12.22 -2.67 -31.32
N LEU A 20 11.74 -1.67 -32.05
CA LEU A 20 11.03 -0.56 -31.45
C LEU A 20 9.80 -1.14 -30.74
N LEU A 21 9.68 -0.86 -29.43
CA LEU A 21 8.50 -1.22 -28.67
C LEU A 21 7.28 -0.53 -29.28
N LEU A 22 6.24 -1.31 -29.54
CA LEU A 22 4.98 -0.77 -30.06
C LEU A 22 4.32 0.12 -28.98
N ARG A 23 3.67 1.18 -29.45
CA ARG A 23 2.89 2.11 -28.61
C ARG A 23 1.65 1.43 -28.03
N THR A 24 1.18 1.96 -26.91
CA THR A 24 -0.01 1.49 -26.21
C THR A 24 -1.24 1.59 -27.13
N PRO A 25 -1.95 0.49 -27.40
CA PRO A 25 -3.10 0.50 -28.30
C PRO A 25 -4.29 1.20 -27.65
N GLU A 26 -5.04 1.95 -28.46
CA GLU A 26 -6.40 2.36 -28.08
C GLU A 26 -7.32 1.14 -28.11
N LEU A 27 -8.28 1.05 -27.18
CA LEU A 27 -9.07 -0.14 -26.90
C LEU A 27 -10.55 0.05 -27.22
N ASP A 28 -10.98 1.25 -27.59
CA ASP A 28 -12.38 1.62 -27.79
C ASP A 28 -12.76 1.94 -29.26
N ASP A 29 -11.78 2.15 -30.14
CA ASP A 29 -12.00 2.47 -31.55
C ASP A 29 -11.38 1.45 -32.54
N GLY A 30 -11.88 1.46 -33.77
CA GLY A 30 -11.36 0.71 -34.91
C GLY A 30 -12.28 -0.41 -35.42
N ILE A 31 -11.79 -1.16 -36.41
CA ILE A 31 -12.47 -2.35 -36.95
C ILE A 31 -12.00 -3.58 -36.16
N PRO A 32 -12.89 -4.47 -35.68
CA PRO A 32 -12.50 -5.62 -34.86
C PRO A 32 -11.35 -6.47 -35.45
N ASP A 33 -11.36 -6.73 -36.75
CA ASP A 33 -10.28 -7.52 -37.38
C ASP A 33 -8.94 -6.77 -37.43
N ASP A 34 -8.96 -5.46 -37.58
CA ASP A 34 -7.75 -4.63 -37.48
C ASP A 34 -7.25 -4.57 -36.04
N LYS A 35 -8.15 -4.40 -35.07
CA LYS A 35 -7.81 -4.39 -33.63
C LYS A 35 -7.22 -5.73 -33.19
N ARG A 36 -7.78 -6.85 -33.64
CA ARG A 36 -7.23 -8.19 -33.44
C ARG A 36 -5.77 -8.28 -33.91
N ARG A 37 -5.49 -7.80 -35.13
CA ARG A 37 -4.12 -7.78 -35.69
C ARG A 37 -3.21 -6.82 -34.95
N GLU A 38 -3.73 -5.70 -34.45
CA GLU A 38 -2.98 -4.76 -33.61
C GLU A 38 -2.59 -5.38 -32.28
N ILE A 39 -3.54 -5.93 -31.52
CA ILE A 39 -3.28 -6.61 -30.25
C ILE A 39 -2.36 -7.82 -30.43
N GLY A 40 -2.54 -8.61 -31.50
CA GLY A 40 -1.62 -9.72 -31.81
C GLY A 40 -0.18 -9.28 -32.06
N ARG A 41 0.02 -8.16 -32.76
CA ARG A 41 1.36 -7.56 -32.95
C ARG A 41 1.91 -6.98 -31.65
N TYR A 42 1.06 -6.35 -30.85
CA TYR A 42 1.42 -5.78 -29.54
C TYR A 42 1.88 -6.86 -28.56
N PHE A 43 1.18 -8.01 -28.52
CA PHE A 43 1.57 -9.20 -27.79
C PHE A 43 2.91 -9.74 -28.27
N ALA A 44 3.04 -10.04 -29.57
CA ALA A 44 4.27 -10.64 -30.11
C ALA A 44 5.49 -9.73 -29.89
N ASN A 45 5.35 -8.43 -30.12
CA ASN A 45 6.42 -7.45 -29.89
C ASN A 45 6.85 -7.43 -28.41
N THR A 46 5.91 -7.41 -27.47
CA THR A 46 6.22 -7.42 -26.03
C THR A 46 6.88 -8.73 -25.60
N PHE A 47 6.28 -9.86 -25.98
CA PHE A 47 6.75 -11.20 -25.61
C PHE A 47 8.14 -11.50 -26.16
N ASP A 48 8.40 -11.11 -27.42
CA ASP A 48 9.68 -11.34 -28.08
C ASP A 48 10.76 -10.39 -27.51
N THR A 49 10.43 -9.11 -27.24
CA THR A 49 11.37 -8.17 -26.61
C THR A 49 11.74 -8.59 -25.19
N TYR A 50 10.76 -9.01 -24.37
CA TYR A 50 11.02 -9.54 -23.03
C TYR A 50 11.93 -10.77 -23.07
N THR A 51 11.66 -11.68 -24.00
CA THR A 51 12.49 -12.88 -24.17
C THR A 51 13.94 -12.52 -24.57
N ARG A 52 14.13 -11.52 -25.44
CA ARG A 52 15.47 -11.05 -25.88
C ARG A 52 16.25 -10.32 -24.80
N LEU A 53 15.60 -9.80 -23.75
CA LEU A 53 16.32 -9.21 -22.61
C LEU A 53 17.25 -10.23 -21.93
N PHE A 54 16.84 -11.50 -21.86
CA PHE A 54 17.64 -12.56 -21.25
C PHE A 54 18.83 -13.00 -22.10
N ASP A 55 18.94 -12.54 -23.35
CA ASP A 55 20.15 -12.73 -24.16
C ASP A 55 21.34 -11.95 -23.60
N CYS A 56 21.09 -10.97 -22.73
CA CYS A 56 22.12 -10.28 -21.96
C CYS A 56 22.77 -11.19 -20.91
N LEU A 57 22.27 -12.40 -20.63
CA LEU A 57 22.95 -13.36 -19.76
C LEU A 57 24.00 -14.16 -20.54
N ALA A 58 25.21 -14.27 -19.98
CA ALA A 58 26.36 -14.86 -20.64
C ALA A 58 26.29 -16.39 -20.74
N ASP A 59 25.67 -17.04 -19.74
CA ASP A 59 25.52 -18.49 -19.64
C ASP A 59 24.32 -18.89 -18.77
N ASP A 60 23.99 -20.18 -18.76
CA ASP A 60 22.88 -20.74 -17.98
C ASP A 60 23.03 -20.49 -16.47
N ALA A 61 24.26 -20.41 -15.95
CA ALA A 61 24.45 -20.15 -14.53
C ALA A 61 23.97 -18.74 -14.12
N GLY A 62 24.02 -17.76 -15.03
CA GLY A 62 23.41 -16.44 -14.82
C GLY A 62 21.90 -16.49 -14.59
N TYR A 63 21.19 -17.50 -15.11
CA TYR A 63 19.75 -17.65 -14.90
C TYR A 63 19.41 -18.13 -13.48
N PHE A 64 20.26 -18.97 -12.89
CA PHE A 64 20.02 -19.59 -11.58
C PHE A 64 20.64 -18.82 -10.41
N GLN A 65 21.60 -17.93 -10.69
CA GLN A 65 22.19 -17.07 -9.67
C GLN A 65 21.21 -15.95 -9.30
N LYS A 66 20.95 -15.76 -7.99
CA LYS A 66 20.21 -14.60 -7.50
C LYS A 66 21.03 -13.33 -7.71
N SER A 67 20.42 -12.28 -8.27
CA SER A 67 21.05 -10.95 -8.38
C SER A 67 21.20 -10.30 -7.00
N ILE A 68 20.19 -10.44 -6.14
CA ILE A 68 20.20 -10.00 -4.75
C ILE A 68 19.49 -11.03 -3.86
N PRO A 69 19.77 -11.10 -2.54
CA PRO A 69 19.15 -12.09 -1.64
C PRO A 69 17.62 -11.99 -1.55
N LEU A 70 17.10 -10.78 -1.70
CA LEU A 70 15.69 -10.39 -1.56
C LEU A 70 14.83 -10.64 -2.82
N ARG A 71 15.36 -11.40 -3.79
CA ARG A 71 14.72 -11.66 -5.08
C ARG A 71 14.97 -13.08 -5.55
N HIS A 72 14.03 -13.61 -6.34
CA HIS A 72 14.23 -14.88 -7.04
C HIS A 72 15.35 -14.76 -8.11
N PRO A 73 15.93 -15.89 -8.56
CA PRO A 73 16.85 -15.90 -9.68
C PRO A 73 16.14 -15.57 -11.02
N LEU A 74 16.89 -15.13 -12.03
CA LEU A 74 16.33 -14.67 -13.32
C LEU A 74 15.52 -15.74 -14.08
N ILE A 75 15.77 -17.03 -13.84
CA ILE A 75 14.97 -18.13 -14.37
C ILE A 75 13.49 -18.05 -13.95
N PHE A 76 13.22 -17.55 -12.73
CA PHE A 76 11.86 -17.34 -12.25
C PHE A 76 11.15 -16.29 -13.09
N TYR A 77 11.77 -15.13 -13.28
CA TYR A 77 11.20 -14.03 -14.06
C TYR A 77 10.90 -14.46 -15.51
N LEU A 78 11.83 -15.20 -16.13
CA LEU A 78 11.64 -15.75 -17.48
C LEU A 78 10.38 -16.64 -17.55
N GLY A 79 10.14 -17.51 -16.58
CA GLY A 79 8.97 -18.40 -16.56
C GLY A 79 7.67 -17.75 -16.07
N HIS A 80 7.80 -16.74 -15.21
CA HIS A 80 6.69 -16.11 -14.49
C HIS A 80 5.71 -15.40 -15.42
N THR A 81 6.18 -14.57 -16.36
CA THR A 81 5.26 -13.79 -17.22
C THR A 81 4.41 -14.71 -18.12
N ALA A 82 5.00 -15.78 -18.65
CA ALA A 82 4.27 -16.78 -19.43
C ALA A 82 3.23 -17.53 -18.58
N THR A 83 3.59 -17.86 -17.33
CA THR A 83 2.66 -18.46 -16.35
C THR A 83 1.53 -17.52 -15.96
N PHE A 84 1.81 -16.22 -15.85
CA PHE A 84 0.81 -15.21 -15.59
C PHE A 84 -0.27 -15.19 -16.68
N PHE A 85 0.12 -15.18 -17.96
CA PHE A 85 -0.83 -15.32 -19.08
C PHE A 85 -1.72 -16.55 -18.91
N VAL A 86 -1.13 -17.73 -18.69
CA VAL A 86 -1.92 -18.96 -18.56
C VAL A 86 -2.87 -18.89 -17.37
N ASN A 87 -2.40 -18.45 -16.19
CA ASN A 87 -3.22 -18.33 -14.99
C ASN A 87 -4.44 -17.42 -15.20
N LYS A 88 -4.23 -16.21 -15.76
CA LYS A 88 -5.32 -15.26 -15.98
C LYS A 88 -6.28 -15.71 -17.07
N LEU A 89 -5.78 -16.33 -18.15
CA LEU A 89 -6.62 -16.85 -19.23
C LEU A 89 -7.43 -18.10 -18.81
N VAL A 90 -6.88 -18.97 -17.95
CA VAL A 90 -7.63 -20.09 -17.34
C VAL A 90 -8.69 -19.57 -16.37
N LEU A 91 -8.36 -18.58 -15.53
CA LEU A 91 -9.32 -17.95 -14.61
C LEU A 91 -10.49 -17.29 -15.38
N ALA A 92 -10.18 -16.63 -16.49
CA ALA A 92 -11.17 -16.04 -17.41
C ALA A 92 -11.92 -17.08 -18.27
N LYS A 93 -11.59 -18.38 -18.14
CA LYS A 93 -12.16 -19.49 -18.92
C LYS A 93 -11.95 -19.39 -20.43
N LEU A 94 -10.86 -18.75 -20.84
CA LEU A 94 -10.46 -18.58 -22.23
C LEU A 94 -9.48 -19.67 -22.69
N LEU A 95 -8.71 -20.23 -21.75
CA LEU A 95 -8.00 -21.48 -21.96
C LEU A 95 -8.76 -22.60 -21.23
N PRO A 96 -9.14 -23.69 -21.92
CA PRO A 96 -9.92 -24.78 -21.32
C PRO A 96 -9.11 -25.59 -20.31
N GLU A 97 -7.80 -25.69 -20.53
CA GLU A 97 -6.86 -26.45 -19.71
C GLU A 97 -5.54 -25.68 -19.58
N ARG A 98 -4.78 -26.02 -18.53
CA ARG A 98 -3.41 -25.56 -18.31
C ARG A 98 -2.48 -26.11 -19.41
N ILE A 99 -1.47 -25.35 -19.81
CA ILE A 99 -0.53 -25.73 -20.87
C ILE A 99 0.55 -26.67 -20.32
N ASP A 100 1.09 -26.34 -19.16
CA ASP A 100 2.06 -27.15 -18.41
C ASP A 100 1.87 -26.91 -16.90
N PRO A 101 1.03 -27.72 -16.23
CA PRO A 101 0.71 -27.54 -14.82
C PRO A 101 1.93 -27.52 -13.89
N HIS A 102 3.01 -28.21 -14.26
CA HIS A 102 4.23 -28.24 -13.46
C HIS A 102 4.93 -26.88 -13.52
N MET A 103 5.22 -26.39 -14.73
CA MET A 103 5.81 -25.05 -14.94
C MET A 103 4.96 -23.96 -14.29
N GLU A 104 3.66 -24.02 -14.50
CA GLU A 104 2.73 -23.03 -13.97
C GLU A 104 2.70 -23.02 -12.44
N SER A 105 2.81 -24.18 -11.78
CA SER A 105 2.93 -24.23 -10.32
C SER A 105 4.27 -23.68 -9.81
N THR A 106 5.37 -23.90 -10.55
CA THR A 106 6.72 -23.46 -10.17
C THR A 106 6.89 -21.94 -10.25
N PHE A 107 6.22 -21.29 -11.20
CA PHE A 107 6.37 -19.84 -11.44
C PHE A 107 5.14 -19.00 -11.01
N ALA A 108 4.18 -19.58 -10.28
CA ALA A 108 2.93 -18.90 -9.90
C ALA A 108 3.05 -17.92 -8.72
N VAL A 109 4.13 -17.96 -7.95
CA VAL A 109 4.30 -17.12 -6.75
C VAL A 109 4.42 -15.63 -7.14
N GLY A 110 3.93 -14.75 -6.27
CA GLY A 110 4.10 -13.30 -6.40
C GLY A 110 5.56 -12.87 -6.31
N VAL A 111 5.85 -11.65 -6.76
CA VAL A 111 7.23 -11.11 -6.88
C VAL A 111 7.58 -10.19 -5.71
N ASP A 112 6.57 -9.68 -5.02
CA ASP A 112 6.74 -8.78 -3.88
C ASP A 112 6.91 -9.55 -2.58
N GLU A 113 7.62 -8.94 -1.62
CA GLU A 113 7.86 -9.51 -0.31
C GLU A 113 6.61 -9.33 0.56
N MET A 114 5.66 -10.24 0.39
CA MET A 114 4.43 -10.28 1.19
C MET A 114 4.51 -11.33 2.31
N SER A 115 5.39 -12.33 2.19
CA SER A 115 5.73 -13.25 3.29
C SER A 115 7.23 -13.62 3.32
N TRP A 116 7.74 -13.93 4.51
CA TRP A 116 9.12 -14.42 4.70
C TRP A 116 9.33 -15.84 4.13
N ASP A 117 8.25 -16.58 3.86
CA ASP A 117 8.31 -17.97 3.39
C ASP A 117 8.47 -18.08 1.86
N ASP A 118 8.16 -17.02 1.10
CA ASP A 118 8.16 -17.05 -0.38
C ASP A 118 9.56 -17.21 -1.00
N LEU A 119 10.61 -16.74 -0.30
CA LEU A 119 11.99 -16.70 -0.78
C LEU A 119 12.86 -17.89 -0.32
N ASN A 120 12.30 -18.89 0.35
CA ASN A 120 13.07 -20.02 0.88
C ASN A 120 13.58 -20.94 -0.25
N ASP A 121 14.88 -20.89 -0.52
CA ASP A 121 15.55 -21.64 -1.60
C ASP A 121 15.56 -23.16 -1.38
N ASP A 122 15.33 -23.65 -0.15
CA ASP A 122 15.40 -25.07 0.16
C ASP A 122 14.31 -25.90 -0.55
N HIS A 123 13.30 -25.25 -1.14
CA HIS A 123 12.11 -25.89 -1.71
C HIS A 123 11.94 -25.75 -3.23
N TYR A 124 12.82 -25.06 -3.96
CA TYR A 124 12.65 -24.82 -5.41
C TYR A 124 13.55 -25.70 -6.29
N ASN A 125 12.93 -26.60 -7.06
CA ASN A 125 13.60 -27.34 -8.14
C ASN A 125 13.36 -26.61 -9.47
N TRP A 126 14.21 -25.64 -9.80
CA TRP A 126 14.07 -24.85 -11.03
C TRP A 126 14.25 -25.71 -12.29
N PRO A 127 13.34 -25.62 -13.28
CA PRO A 127 13.51 -26.27 -14.58
C PRO A 127 14.74 -25.75 -15.32
N SER A 128 15.23 -26.53 -16.28
CA SER A 128 16.35 -26.09 -17.12
C SER A 128 15.96 -24.89 -17.99
N VAL A 129 16.95 -24.06 -18.34
CA VAL A 129 16.76 -22.90 -19.22
C VAL A 129 16.04 -23.28 -20.52
N SER A 130 16.43 -24.39 -21.14
CA SER A 130 15.77 -24.91 -22.36
C SER A 130 14.30 -25.29 -22.15
N GLU A 131 13.96 -25.93 -21.02
CA GLU A 131 12.57 -26.30 -20.72
C GLU A 131 11.69 -25.07 -20.49
N VAL A 132 12.22 -24.03 -19.85
CA VAL A 132 11.49 -22.76 -19.66
C VAL A 132 11.28 -22.03 -20.99
N PHE A 133 12.26 -22.01 -21.89
CA PHE A 133 12.08 -21.45 -23.24
C PHE A 133 11.06 -22.26 -24.06
N ASP A 134 11.09 -23.59 -23.99
CA ASP A 134 10.10 -24.45 -24.65
C ASP A 134 8.69 -24.20 -24.10
N TYR A 135 8.56 -24.02 -22.80
CA TYR A 135 7.30 -23.64 -22.17
C TYR A 135 6.80 -22.27 -22.67
N ARG A 136 7.65 -21.25 -22.66
CA ARG A 136 7.32 -19.92 -23.21
C ARG A 136 6.88 -20.00 -24.67
N ALA A 137 7.53 -20.82 -25.49
CA ALA A 137 7.14 -21.02 -26.89
C ALA A 137 5.73 -21.61 -27.03
N LYS A 138 5.36 -22.60 -26.19
CA LYS A 138 4.00 -23.17 -26.16
C LYS A 138 2.96 -22.12 -25.73
N VAL A 139 3.25 -21.33 -24.69
CA VAL A 139 2.37 -20.24 -24.24
C VAL A 139 2.17 -19.22 -25.34
N ARG A 140 3.26 -18.77 -25.98
CA ARG A 140 3.22 -17.81 -27.09
C ARG A 140 2.33 -18.30 -28.24
N ALA A 141 2.48 -19.56 -28.65
CA ALA A 141 1.65 -20.16 -29.69
C ALA A 141 0.17 -20.20 -29.29
N SER A 142 -0.12 -20.61 -28.06
CA SER A 142 -1.49 -20.74 -27.54
C SER A 142 -2.20 -19.38 -27.41
N VAL A 143 -1.49 -18.34 -26.95
CA VAL A 143 -2.03 -16.98 -26.85
C VAL A 143 -2.29 -16.40 -28.24
N LEU A 144 -1.40 -16.62 -29.21
CA LEU A 144 -1.64 -16.19 -30.60
C LEU A 144 -2.84 -16.90 -31.23
N GLU A 145 -2.98 -18.21 -31.04
CA GLU A 145 -4.14 -18.97 -31.51
C GLU A 145 -5.44 -18.47 -30.87
N LEU A 146 -5.41 -18.14 -29.58
CA LEU A 146 -6.53 -17.51 -28.88
C LEU A 146 -6.86 -16.14 -29.49
N ILE A 147 -5.87 -15.28 -29.68
CA ILE A 147 -6.04 -13.96 -30.33
C ILE A 147 -6.60 -14.12 -31.74
N GLU A 148 -6.23 -15.15 -32.50
CA GLU A 148 -6.76 -15.37 -33.85
C GLU A 148 -8.23 -15.82 -33.85
N SER A 149 -8.64 -16.64 -32.89
CA SER A 149 -9.94 -17.31 -32.88
C SER A 149 -11.02 -16.66 -32.01
N LEU A 150 -10.64 -15.93 -30.94
CA LEU A 150 -11.57 -15.37 -29.95
C LEU A 150 -12.45 -14.27 -30.58
N PRO A 151 -13.79 -14.33 -30.56
CA PRO A 151 -14.61 -13.22 -31.06
C PRO A 151 -14.27 -11.90 -30.38
N LEU A 152 -14.17 -10.81 -31.16
CA LEU A 152 -13.82 -9.48 -30.64
C LEU A 152 -14.96 -8.49 -30.89
N THR A 153 -15.38 -7.81 -29.83
CA THR A 153 -16.28 -6.67 -29.84
C THR A 153 -15.61 -5.51 -29.10
N LEU A 154 -15.71 -4.31 -29.67
CA LEU A 154 -15.21 -3.08 -29.04
C LEU A 154 -16.31 -2.44 -28.18
N PRO A 155 -15.95 -1.73 -27.10
CA PRO A 155 -14.59 -1.53 -26.57
C PRO A 155 -14.03 -2.76 -25.82
N ILE A 156 -12.71 -2.86 -25.68
CA ILE A 156 -12.03 -3.78 -24.77
C ILE A 156 -11.95 -3.11 -23.39
N ASN A 157 -12.98 -3.33 -22.56
CA ASN A 157 -13.09 -2.84 -21.17
C ASN A 157 -12.97 -4.01 -20.16
N TRP A 158 -13.15 -3.75 -18.86
CA TRP A 158 -13.04 -4.76 -17.79
C TRP A 158 -13.93 -5.99 -17.98
N GLU A 159 -15.11 -5.83 -18.58
CA GLU A 159 -16.04 -6.93 -18.84
C GLU A 159 -15.70 -7.69 -20.13
N SER A 160 -14.78 -7.19 -20.95
CA SER A 160 -14.40 -7.80 -22.21
C SER A 160 -13.53 -9.05 -22.00
N PRO A 161 -13.79 -10.16 -22.71
CA PRO A 161 -12.92 -11.33 -22.66
C PRO A 161 -11.52 -11.06 -23.24
N TRP A 162 -11.31 -9.93 -23.91
CA TRP A 162 -10.00 -9.50 -24.39
C TRP A 162 -9.15 -8.78 -23.33
N TRP A 163 -9.76 -8.30 -22.24
CA TRP A 163 -9.06 -7.63 -21.15
C TRP A 163 -7.92 -8.44 -20.54
N PRO A 164 -8.10 -9.75 -20.18
CA PRO A 164 -6.99 -10.55 -19.63
C PRO A 164 -5.82 -10.76 -20.62
N ILE A 165 -6.06 -10.66 -21.94
CA ILE A 165 -4.98 -10.71 -22.93
C ILE A 165 -4.14 -9.45 -22.83
N VAL A 166 -4.77 -8.26 -22.81
CA VAL A 166 -4.06 -6.99 -22.68
C VAL A 166 -3.38 -6.87 -21.31
N MET A 167 -4.05 -7.31 -20.24
CA MET A 167 -3.48 -7.42 -18.89
C MET A 167 -2.18 -8.22 -18.86
N GLY A 168 -2.15 -9.38 -19.52
CA GLY A 168 -0.93 -10.18 -19.60
C GLY A 168 0.20 -9.47 -20.36
N ILE A 169 -0.12 -8.72 -21.41
CA ILE A 169 0.86 -7.94 -22.18
C ILE A 169 1.46 -6.83 -21.30
N GLU A 170 0.63 -6.05 -20.61
CA GLU A 170 1.07 -4.97 -19.73
C GLU A 170 1.82 -5.51 -18.51
N HIS A 171 1.42 -6.65 -17.97
CA HIS A 171 2.16 -7.34 -16.91
C HIS A 171 3.58 -7.75 -17.35
N GLU A 172 3.74 -8.26 -18.58
CA GLU A 172 5.06 -8.60 -19.11
C GLU A 172 5.94 -7.35 -19.34
N ARG A 173 5.35 -6.17 -19.58
CA ARG A 173 6.08 -4.90 -19.65
C ARG A 173 6.62 -4.46 -18.28
N ILE A 174 5.83 -4.61 -17.21
CA ILE A 174 6.32 -4.42 -15.83
C ILE A 174 7.53 -5.31 -15.55
N HIS A 175 7.45 -6.57 -15.99
CA HIS A 175 8.53 -7.52 -15.82
C HIS A 175 9.74 -7.26 -16.71
N LEU A 176 9.55 -6.64 -17.89
CA LEU A 176 10.65 -6.18 -18.73
C LEU A 176 11.50 -5.15 -17.97
N GLU A 177 10.86 -4.15 -17.37
CA GLU A 177 11.56 -3.16 -16.55
C GLU A 177 12.19 -3.83 -15.32
N THR A 178 11.42 -4.59 -14.54
CA THR A 178 11.92 -5.26 -13.32
C THR A 178 13.13 -6.16 -13.60
N SER A 179 13.06 -6.98 -14.65
CA SER A 179 14.15 -7.90 -15.00
C SER A 179 15.40 -7.15 -15.45
N SER A 180 15.25 -5.99 -16.09
CA SER A 180 16.39 -5.16 -16.50
C SER A 180 17.15 -4.56 -15.29
N VAL A 181 16.43 -4.20 -14.22
CA VAL A 181 17.03 -3.79 -12.94
C VAL A 181 17.79 -4.95 -12.30
N LEU A 182 17.21 -6.15 -12.30
CA LEU A 182 17.86 -7.34 -11.75
C LEU A 182 19.10 -7.75 -12.55
N ILE A 183 19.09 -7.61 -13.87
CA ILE A 183 20.28 -7.82 -14.72
C ILE A 183 21.36 -6.78 -14.37
N ARG A 184 20.99 -5.52 -14.17
CA ARG A 184 21.92 -4.47 -13.72
C ARG A 184 22.55 -4.78 -12.35
N GLN A 185 21.75 -5.29 -11.42
CA GLN A 185 22.22 -5.72 -10.08
C GLN A 185 23.02 -7.03 -10.11
N HIS A 186 22.93 -7.78 -11.20
CA HIS A 186 23.62 -9.07 -11.34
C HIS A 186 25.14 -8.90 -11.45
N ASP A 187 25.86 -9.99 -11.16
CA ASP A 187 27.31 -10.06 -11.37
C ASP A 187 27.65 -9.74 -12.83
N LEU A 188 28.46 -8.71 -13.06
CA LEU A 188 28.83 -8.28 -14.40
C LEU A 188 29.53 -9.39 -15.19
N ALA A 189 30.23 -10.32 -14.55
CA ALA A 189 30.87 -11.44 -15.23
C ALA A 189 29.86 -12.43 -15.87
N ARG A 190 28.59 -12.39 -15.42
CA ARG A 190 27.47 -13.19 -15.92
C ARG A 190 26.59 -12.43 -16.92
N VAL A 191 26.91 -11.17 -17.20
CA VAL A 191 26.15 -10.31 -18.11
C VAL A 191 27.00 -9.94 -19.32
N GLN A 192 26.38 -9.89 -20.49
CA GLN A 192 27.02 -9.54 -21.76
C GLN A 192 26.22 -8.45 -22.48
N PRO A 193 26.89 -7.48 -23.14
CA PRO A 193 26.22 -6.45 -23.91
C PRO A 193 25.58 -7.04 -25.16
N GLN A 194 24.44 -6.47 -25.55
CA GLN A 194 23.71 -6.83 -26.76
C GLN A 194 23.41 -5.57 -27.58
N PRO A 195 23.50 -5.61 -28.92
CA PRO A 195 23.30 -4.42 -29.76
C PRO A 195 21.95 -3.73 -29.59
N GLU A 196 20.90 -4.48 -29.28
CA GLU A 196 19.54 -3.95 -29.06
C GLU A 196 19.37 -3.25 -27.72
N TRP A 197 20.28 -3.51 -26.79
CA TRP A 197 20.30 -2.97 -25.45
C TRP A 197 21.48 -2.01 -25.26
N ALA A 198 21.87 -1.31 -26.33
CA ALA A 198 22.95 -0.34 -26.28
C ALA A 198 22.55 0.88 -25.45
N PRO A 199 23.36 1.31 -24.46
CA PRO A 199 23.04 2.48 -23.65
C PRO A 199 23.32 3.78 -24.43
N ASN A 200 22.79 4.89 -23.90
CA ASN A 200 23.19 6.22 -24.32
C ASN A 200 24.68 6.44 -24.01
N ARG A 201 25.36 7.26 -24.83
CA ARG A 201 26.78 7.60 -24.67
C ARG A 201 27.05 9.09 -24.51
N GLU A 202 26.00 9.90 -24.61
CA GLU A 202 26.08 11.35 -24.45
C GLU A 202 26.27 11.71 -22.98
N THR A 203 27.24 12.57 -22.69
CA THR A 203 27.49 13.18 -21.38
C THR A 203 28.21 14.50 -21.59
N GLY A 204 28.09 15.41 -20.63
CA GLY A 204 28.67 16.75 -20.64
C GLY A 204 28.84 17.30 -19.23
N GLU A 205 28.85 18.63 -19.12
CA GLU A 205 28.90 19.29 -17.80
C GLU A 205 27.56 19.16 -17.08
N ALA A 206 27.61 18.72 -15.83
CA ALA A 206 26.41 18.62 -15.00
C ALA A 206 25.83 20.01 -14.72
N PRO A 207 24.51 20.22 -14.88
CA PRO A 207 23.91 21.51 -14.59
C PRO A 207 23.84 21.74 -13.08
N GLU A 208 23.94 23.01 -12.68
CA GLU A 208 23.54 23.43 -11.34
C GLU A 208 22.01 23.57 -11.30
N ASN A 209 21.38 22.96 -10.30
CA ASN A 209 19.93 22.93 -10.21
C ASN A 209 19.36 24.22 -9.64
N THR A 210 18.20 24.65 -10.14
CA THR A 210 17.49 25.84 -9.65
C THR A 210 16.03 25.49 -9.36
N LEU A 211 15.41 26.22 -8.44
CA LEU A 211 14.01 26.02 -8.05
C LEU A 211 13.08 26.95 -8.83
N ILE A 212 12.14 26.37 -9.58
CA ILE A 212 11.17 27.08 -10.43
C ILE A 212 9.79 26.96 -9.81
N THR A 213 9.06 28.08 -9.77
CA THR A 213 7.72 28.14 -9.19
C THR A 213 6.71 27.32 -10.01
N VAL A 214 6.03 26.40 -9.34
CA VAL A 214 4.84 25.72 -9.83
C VAL A 214 3.63 26.42 -9.20
N PRO A 215 2.77 27.10 -9.98
CA PRO A 215 1.63 27.84 -9.42
C PRO A 215 0.65 26.91 -8.69
N SER A 216 -0.09 27.42 -7.72
CA SER A 216 -1.17 26.65 -7.08
C SER A 216 -2.23 26.22 -8.10
N GLY A 217 -3.05 25.23 -7.74
CA GLY A 217 -4.17 24.79 -8.57
C GLY A 217 -4.80 23.48 -8.11
N THR A 218 -5.99 23.22 -8.62
CA THR A 218 -6.72 21.97 -8.35
C THR A 218 -6.32 20.90 -9.34
N ILE A 219 -6.11 19.68 -8.86
CA ILE A 219 -5.93 18.49 -9.68
C ILE A 219 -7.16 17.57 -9.55
N ARG A 220 -7.41 16.79 -10.61
CA ARG A 220 -8.42 15.72 -10.64
C ARG A 220 -7.75 14.51 -11.23
N ILE A 221 -7.62 13.45 -10.44
CA ILE A 221 -6.96 12.21 -10.81
C ILE A 221 -7.98 11.08 -10.66
N GLY A 222 -7.90 10.08 -11.52
CA GLY A 222 -8.89 9.03 -11.61
C GLY A 222 -9.16 8.71 -13.08
N LYS A 223 -8.72 7.53 -13.51
CA LYS A 223 -8.93 7.05 -14.86
C LYS A 223 -10.42 6.74 -15.04
N PRO A 224 -11.11 7.35 -16.01
CA PRO A 224 -12.50 7.00 -16.29
C PRO A 224 -12.59 5.58 -16.86
N HIS A 225 -13.69 4.88 -16.58
CA HIS A 225 -13.91 3.51 -17.09
C HIS A 225 -14.02 3.47 -18.63
N GLU A 226 -14.40 4.59 -19.25
CA GLU A 226 -14.48 4.78 -20.69
C GLU A 226 -13.14 5.18 -21.32
N ALA A 227 -12.05 5.28 -20.55
CA ALA A 227 -10.75 5.65 -21.09
C ALA A 227 -10.29 4.67 -22.19
N PRO A 228 -9.72 5.17 -23.30
CA PRO A 228 -9.40 4.36 -24.46
C PRO A 228 -8.16 3.47 -24.27
N TYR A 229 -7.50 3.47 -23.11
CA TYR A 229 -6.26 2.71 -22.89
C TYR A 229 -6.40 1.80 -21.69
N TYR A 230 -5.62 0.72 -21.64
CA TYR A 230 -5.51 -0.13 -20.46
C TYR A 230 -5.10 0.69 -19.21
N GLY A 231 -5.57 0.27 -18.04
CA GLY A 231 -5.16 0.79 -16.75
C GLY A 231 -5.28 -0.28 -15.67
N TRP A 232 -4.41 -0.23 -14.67
CA TRP A 232 -4.54 -1.06 -13.49
C TRP A 232 -5.67 -0.56 -12.59
N ASP A 233 -6.19 -1.45 -11.74
CA ASP A 233 -7.33 -1.15 -10.86
C ASP A 233 -7.11 0.10 -10.00
N ASN A 234 -5.88 0.31 -9.56
CA ASN A 234 -5.45 1.43 -8.72
C ASN A 234 -5.52 2.80 -9.40
N GLU A 235 -5.65 2.84 -10.73
CA GLU A 235 -5.78 4.08 -11.49
C GLU A 235 -7.24 4.57 -11.53
N TYR A 236 -8.21 3.68 -11.29
CA TYR A 236 -9.63 3.99 -11.30
C TYR A 236 -10.12 4.47 -9.94
N GLY A 237 -11.29 5.13 -9.94
CA GLY A 237 -11.82 5.86 -8.80
C GLY A 237 -11.68 7.37 -9.02
N GLU A 238 -11.93 8.14 -7.97
CA GLU A 238 -11.91 9.60 -8.02
C GLU A 238 -11.01 10.16 -6.92
N HIS A 239 -10.17 11.12 -7.28
CA HIS A 239 -9.39 11.92 -6.34
C HIS A 239 -9.35 13.37 -6.81
N GLN A 240 -9.54 14.29 -5.87
CA GLN A 240 -9.43 15.72 -6.11
C GLN A 240 -8.69 16.34 -4.93
N ALA A 241 -7.69 17.16 -5.24
CA ALA A 241 -6.94 17.91 -4.24
C ALA A 241 -6.63 19.33 -4.75
N ASP A 242 -6.58 20.28 -3.82
CA ASP A 242 -6.07 21.62 -4.07
C ASP A 242 -4.59 21.65 -3.67
N VAL A 243 -3.73 21.94 -4.64
CA VAL A 243 -2.27 21.99 -4.46
C VAL A 243 -1.86 23.45 -4.30
N GLU A 244 -1.17 23.76 -3.20
CA GLU A 244 -0.60 25.08 -2.97
C GLU A 244 0.53 25.40 -3.95
N GLU A 245 0.95 26.66 -4.00
CA GLU A 245 2.14 27.02 -4.77
C GLU A 245 3.39 26.42 -4.11
N PHE A 246 4.26 25.82 -4.91
CA PHE A 246 5.55 25.31 -4.46
C PHE A 246 6.63 25.60 -5.51
N LYS A 247 7.89 25.25 -5.22
CA LYS A 247 8.95 25.29 -6.22
C LYS A 247 9.51 23.92 -6.49
N ALA A 248 9.68 23.55 -7.75
CA ALA A 248 10.32 22.30 -8.15
C ALA A 248 11.71 22.56 -8.72
N SER A 249 12.67 21.69 -8.42
CA SER A 249 13.98 21.71 -9.08
C SER A 249 13.80 21.64 -10.59
N GLN A 250 14.59 22.38 -11.36
CA GLN A 250 14.50 22.47 -12.82
C GLN A 250 14.83 21.13 -13.48
N TYR A 251 15.90 20.50 -13.01
CA TYR A 251 16.39 19.21 -13.47
C TYR A 251 16.11 18.14 -12.42
N LEU A 252 16.06 16.87 -12.86
CA LEU A 252 16.24 15.76 -11.92
C LEU A 252 17.59 15.89 -11.22
N VAL A 253 17.71 15.36 -10.00
CA VAL A 253 19.00 15.39 -9.27
C VAL A 253 20.03 14.60 -10.07
N SER A 254 21.12 15.25 -10.44
CA SER A 254 22.19 14.63 -11.22
C SER A 254 23.15 13.83 -10.32
N ASN A 255 23.95 12.95 -10.93
CA ASN A 255 25.03 12.27 -10.22
C ASN A 255 25.99 13.29 -9.56
N GLN A 256 26.28 14.41 -10.22
CA GLN A 256 27.13 15.47 -9.67
C GLN A 256 26.49 16.13 -8.45
N GLU A 257 25.21 16.46 -8.52
CA GLU A 257 24.51 17.09 -7.41
C GLU A 257 24.43 16.14 -6.21
N PHE A 258 24.20 14.85 -6.46
CA PHE A 258 24.17 13.84 -5.39
C PHE A 258 25.56 13.56 -4.80
N LEU A 259 26.64 13.73 -5.58
CA LEU A 259 28.00 13.60 -5.07
C LEU A 259 28.26 14.56 -3.89
N GLU A 260 27.71 15.78 -3.93
CA GLU A 260 27.84 16.75 -2.85
C GLU A 260 27.31 16.20 -1.51
N PHE A 261 26.19 15.47 -1.54
CA PHE A 261 25.64 14.78 -0.36
C PHE A 261 26.56 13.66 0.13
N VAL A 262 27.11 12.86 -0.79
CA VAL A 262 28.06 11.80 -0.45
C VAL A 262 29.32 12.38 0.20
N GLU A 263 29.93 13.41 -0.40
CA GLU A 263 31.16 14.05 0.09
C GLU A 263 30.95 14.84 1.39
N ALA A 264 29.74 15.31 1.65
CA ALA A 264 29.37 15.92 2.93
C ALA A 264 29.21 14.91 4.10
N GLY A 265 29.39 13.62 3.84
CA GLY A 265 29.20 12.53 4.81
C GLY A 265 27.72 12.14 4.97
N GLY A 266 26.91 12.30 3.92
CA GLY A 266 25.47 12.01 3.94
C GLY A 266 25.12 10.58 4.37
N TYR A 267 25.97 9.61 4.02
CA TYR A 267 25.83 8.20 4.44
C TYR A 267 26.45 7.89 5.82
N GLU A 268 27.15 8.85 6.42
CA GLU A 268 27.84 8.69 7.71
C GLU A 268 27.06 9.33 8.87
N ARG A 269 26.16 10.27 8.57
CA ARG A 269 25.39 11.00 9.58
C ARG A 269 23.97 10.47 9.68
N ASP A 270 23.52 10.21 10.90
CA ASP A 270 22.21 9.60 11.14
C ASP A 270 21.05 10.59 11.02
N ASN A 271 21.31 11.88 11.27
CA ASN A 271 20.30 12.93 11.34
C ASN A 271 19.55 13.20 10.03
N PHE A 272 20.06 12.73 8.89
CA PHE A 272 19.39 12.87 7.60
C PHE A 272 18.43 11.72 7.28
N TRP A 273 18.47 10.63 8.04
CA TRP A 273 17.77 9.41 7.71
C TRP A 273 16.58 9.20 8.66
N SER A 274 15.48 8.67 8.13
CA SER A 274 14.41 8.11 8.97
C SER A 274 14.88 6.83 9.65
N ASP A 275 14.14 6.35 10.65
CA ASP A 275 14.43 5.07 11.33
C ASP A 275 14.48 3.88 10.34
N GLU A 276 13.56 3.85 9.37
CA GLU A 276 13.56 2.87 8.27
C GLU A 276 14.82 3.03 7.39
N GLY A 277 15.16 4.27 7.03
CA GLY A 277 16.36 4.60 6.25
C GLY A 277 17.65 4.17 6.93
N LEU A 278 17.77 4.42 8.24
CA LEU A 278 18.91 3.99 9.06
C LEU A 278 19.01 2.47 9.11
N SER A 279 17.89 1.78 9.33
CA SER A 279 17.84 0.33 9.38
C SER A 279 18.31 -0.28 8.04
N TRP A 280 17.81 0.24 6.93
CA TRP A 280 18.26 -0.16 5.59
C TRP A 280 19.74 0.12 5.38
N ARG A 281 20.22 1.34 5.67
CA ARG A 281 21.62 1.74 5.45
C ARG A 281 22.58 0.85 6.25
N GLN A 282 22.21 0.49 7.48
CA GLN A 282 22.98 -0.42 8.34
C GLN A 282 22.98 -1.85 7.80
N PHE A 283 21.81 -2.35 7.36
CA PHE A 283 21.68 -3.68 6.75
C PHE A 283 22.50 -3.80 5.46
N ALA A 284 22.31 -2.86 4.53
CA ALA A 284 22.99 -2.81 3.24
C ALA A 284 24.46 -2.39 3.35
N ARG A 285 24.85 -1.76 4.47
CA ARG A 285 26.16 -1.12 4.68
C ARG A 285 26.49 -0.10 3.58
N ALA A 286 25.48 0.63 3.14
CA ALA A 286 25.58 1.56 2.03
C ALA A 286 26.46 2.77 2.40
N GLN A 287 27.34 3.17 1.48
CA GLN A 287 28.25 4.33 1.61
C GLN A 287 28.09 5.35 0.48
N HIS A 288 27.43 4.95 -0.60
CA HIS A 288 27.15 5.71 -1.81
C HIS A 288 26.03 4.96 -2.56
N PRO A 289 25.42 5.54 -3.61
CA PRO A 289 24.40 4.86 -4.41
C PRO A 289 24.84 3.47 -4.88
N THR A 290 23.90 2.51 -4.89
CA THR A 290 24.17 1.09 -5.16
C THR A 290 24.87 0.82 -6.49
N PHE A 291 24.58 1.64 -7.52
CA PHE A 291 25.14 1.47 -8.86
C PHE A 291 26.41 2.27 -9.10
N TRP A 292 26.89 3.04 -8.13
CA TRP A 292 28.21 3.65 -8.20
C TRP A 292 29.27 2.61 -7.86
N ARG A 293 30.39 2.65 -8.60
CA ARG A 293 31.50 1.73 -8.49
C ARG A 293 32.80 2.51 -8.39
N TRP A 294 33.70 2.05 -7.52
CA TRP A 294 35.01 2.69 -7.35
C TRP A 294 36.12 1.79 -7.88
N HIS A 295 36.74 2.22 -8.98
CA HIS A 295 37.86 1.54 -9.64
C HIS A 295 39.01 2.52 -9.92
N ASN A 296 39.58 3.11 -8.86
CA ASN A 296 40.53 4.25 -8.94
C ASN A 296 39.90 5.52 -9.54
N GLY A 297 38.58 5.62 -9.45
CA GLY A 297 37.72 6.67 -9.97
C GLY A 297 36.27 6.18 -9.91
N TRP A 298 35.33 7.12 -9.93
CA TRP A 298 33.91 6.79 -9.95
C TRP A 298 33.50 6.25 -11.33
N GLN A 299 32.75 5.17 -11.31
CA GLN A 299 32.10 4.54 -12.45
C GLN A 299 30.62 4.32 -12.16
N LEU A 300 29.82 4.25 -13.22
CA LEU A 300 28.41 3.93 -13.13
C LEU A 300 28.15 2.53 -13.71
N ARG A 301 27.52 1.68 -12.90
CA ARG A 301 26.98 0.39 -13.34
C ARG A 301 25.73 0.64 -14.19
N LEU A 302 25.83 0.36 -15.49
CA LEU A 302 24.71 0.26 -16.41
C LEU A 302 24.19 -1.19 -16.45
N MET A 303 23.16 -1.47 -17.24
CA MET A 303 22.55 -2.80 -17.31
C MET A 303 23.57 -3.90 -17.63
N THR A 304 24.43 -3.68 -18.65
CA THR A 304 25.34 -4.72 -19.15
C THR A 304 26.83 -4.36 -19.07
N GLU A 305 27.17 -3.19 -18.54
CA GLU A 305 28.55 -2.68 -18.51
C GLU A 305 28.77 -1.71 -17.36
N GLU A 306 30.01 -1.31 -17.14
CA GLU A 306 30.40 -0.19 -16.27
C GLU A 306 31.07 0.87 -17.15
N VAL A 307 30.69 2.13 -16.94
CA VAL A 307 31.21 3.28 -17.69
C VAL A 307 31.84 4.29 -16.74
N GLU A 308 32.71 5.16 -17.26
CA GLU A 308 33.15 6.34 -16.52
C GLU A 308 31.94 7.18 -16.09
N MET A 309 31.97 7.71 -14.87
CA MET A 309 30.81 8.36 -14.24
C MET A 309 30.25 9.50 -15.11
N PRO A 310 29.01 9.39 -15.62
CA PRO A 310 28.35 10.48 -16.33
C PRO A 310 27.69 11.41 -15.31
N TRP A 311 28.42 12.46 -14.93
CA TRP A 311 28.05 13.38 -13.85
C TRP A 311 26.75 14.16 -14.11
N ASP A 312 26.38 14.36 -15.37
CA ASP A 312 25.19 15.07 -15.81
C ASP A 312 23.95 14.18 -16.01
N TRP A 313 24.06 12.87 -15.77
CA TRP A 313 22.92 11.95 -15.78
C TRP A 313 22.18 11.99 -14.44
N PRO A 314 20.89 11.59 -14.39
CA PRO A 314 20.17 11.52 -13.13
C PRO A 314 20.83 10.50 -12.20
N VAL A 315 20.86 10.81 -10.91
CA VAL A 315 21.22 9.82 -9.89
C VAL A 315 20.11 8.79 -9.76
N GLU A 316 20.48 7.52 -9.62
CA GLU A 316 19.55 6.41 -9.45
C GLU A 316 19.72 5.81 -8.05
N VAL A 317 18.67 5.92 -7.24
CA VAL A 317 18.66 5.65 -5.80
C VAL A 317 17.31 5.10 -5.35
N ASN A 318 17.25 4.47 -4.18
CA ASN A 318 15.99 4.11 -3.56
C ASN A 318 15.32 5.33 -2.88
N CYS A 319 14.08 5.16 -2.40
CA CYS A 319 13.32 6.25 -1.78
C CYS A 319 13.97 6.76 -0.49
N LEU A 320 14.64 5.88 0.27
CA LEU A 320 15.26 6.21 1.55
C LEU A 320 16.49 7.13 1.37
N GLU A 321 17.33 6.81 0.37
CA GLU A 321 18.45 7.63 -0.06
C GLU A 321 17.97 9.00 -0.59
N ALA A 322 16.91 9.01 -1.41
CA ALA A 322 16.32 10.24 -1.95
C ALA A 322 15.79 11.16 -0.83
N LYS A 323 15.07 10.60 0.16
CA LYS A 323 14.62 11.35 1.34
C LYS A 323 15.79 11.89 2.17
N ALA A 324 16.84 11.09 2.36
CA ALA A 324 18.01 11.53 3.11
C ALA A 324 18.75 12.69 2.43
N PHE A 325 18.85 12.66 1.09
CA PHE A 325 19.35 13.79 0.33
C PHE A 325 18.50 15.04 0.53
N CYS A 326 17.17 14.93 0.44
CA CYS A 326 16.27 16.07 0.66
C CYS A 326 16.49 16.69 2.05
N GLU A 327 16.68 15.87 3.07
CA GLU A 327 16.88 16.34 4.43
C GLU A 327 18.22 17.04 4.63
N TRP A 328 19.28 16.53 3.98
CA TRP A 328 20.55 17.23 3.91
C TRP A 328 20.43 18.56 3.16
N LYS A 329 19.75 18.59 2.01
CA LYS A 329 19.56 19.82 1.22
C LYS A 329 18.71 20.84 1.99
N ARG A 330 17.74 20.40 2.79
CA ARG A 330 16.96 21.21 3.72
C ARG A 330 17.87 21.90 4.74
N GLU A 331 18.77 21.14 5.38
CA GLU A 331 19.75 21.70 6.33
C GLU A 331 20.71 22.69 5.64
N GLN A 332 21.23 22.35 4.45
CA GLN A 332 22.18 23.20 3.73
C GLN A 332 21.57 24.53 3.25
N THR A 333 20.33 24.50 2.80
CA THR A 333 19.68 25.67 2.16
C THR A 333 18.79 26.46 3.11
N GLY A 334 18.35 25.85 4.23
CA GLY A 334 17.34 26.41 5.11
C GLY A 334 15.93 26.51 4.49
N GLN A 335 15.71 25.90 3.33
CA GLN A 335 14.41 25.84 2.65
C GLN A 335 13.73 24.50 2.97
N PRO A 336 12.38 24.42 2.92
CA PRO A 336 11.64 23.19 3.20
C PRO A 336 11.74 22.19 2.04
N ILE A 337 12.93 21.61 1.85
CA ILE A 337 13.21 20.66 0.77
C ILE A 337 12.64 19.28 1.11
N ARG A 338 11.85 18.71 0.20
CA ARG A 338 11.28 17.36 0.30
C ARG A 338 11.05 16.73 -1.08
N LEU A 339 10.66 15.45 -1.10
CA LEU A 339 10.14 14.82 -2.31
C LEU A 339 8.73 15.37 -2.59
N PRO A 340 8.29 15.44 -3.87
CA PRO A 340 6.92 15.81 -4.17
C PRO A 340 5.94 14.74 -3.68
N THR A 341 4.71 15.16 -3.41
CA THR A 341 3.55 14.26 -3.36
C THR A 341 3.12 13.85 -4.78
N GLU A 342 2.29 12.80 -4.91
CA GLU A 342 1.65 12.45 -6.20
C GLU A 342 0.90 13.67 -6.77
N ASP A 343 0.20 14.40 -5.91
CA ASP A 343 -0.61 15.56 -6.26
C ASP A 343 0.24 16.71 -6.82
N GLU A 344 1.35 17.03 -6.16
CA GLU A 344 2.33 18.02 -6.62
C GLU A 344 3.00 17.59 -7.93
N TRP A 345 3.26 16.30 -8.12
CA TRP A 345 3.79 15.79 -9.38
C TRP A 345 2.81 16.00 -10.55
N TYR A 346 1.52 15.73 -10.36
CA TYR A 346 0.51 16.02 -11.39
C TYR A 346 0.36 17.53 -11.63
N ARG A 347 0.45 18.34 -10.57
CA ARG A 347 0.44 19.80 -10.69
C ARG A 347 1.62 20.31 -11.51
N LEU A 348 2.82 19.75 -11.29
CA LEU A 348 4.03 20.01 -12.06
C LEU A 348 3.86 19.59 -13.53
N CYS A 349 3.32 18.39 -13.81
CA CYS A 349 3.04 17.94 -15.18
C CYS A 349 2.15 18.94 -15.93
N SER A 350 1.09 19.42 -15.28
CA SER A 350 0.20 20.43 -15.85
C SER A 350 0.92 21.77 -16.10
N ALA A 351 1.72 22.26 -15.15
CA ALA A 351 2.48 23.51 -15.31
C ALA A 351 3.56 23.42 -16.40
N ALA A 352 4.19 22.27 -16.54
CA ALA A 352 5.22 21.99 -17.54
C ALA A 352 4.64 21.70 -18.94
N GLY A 353 3.31 21.60 -19.08
CA GLY A 353 2.66 21.28 -20.34
C GLY A 353 2.99 19.88 -20.85
N VAL A 354 3.13 18.91 -19.94
CA VAL A 354 3.37 17.50 -20.31
C VAL A 354 2.10 16.92 -20.91
N GLU A 355 2.25 16.27 -22.06
CA GLU A 355 1.17 15.57 -22.77
C GLU A 355 1.47 14.07 -22.86
N GLU A 356 0.43 13.27 -23.10
CA GLU A 356 0.58 11.83 -23.32
C GLU A 356 1.39 11.52 -24.58
N VAL A 357 2.18 10.44 -24.54
CA VAL A 357 2.98 10.01 -25.69
C VAL A 357 2.07 9.49 -26.81
N GLY A 358 2.11 10.17 -27.96
CA GLY A 358 1.39 9.76 -29.17
C GLY A 358 2.11 8.66 -29.97
N SER A 359 1.93 8.69 -31.29
CA SER A 359 2.50 7.65 -32.18
C SER A 359 3.98 7.85 -32.54
N GLN A 360 4.55 9.03 -32.27
CA GLN A 360 5.94 9.38 -32.58
C GLN A 360 6.86 9.07 -31.38
N ALA A 361 8.17 9.16 -31.59
CA ALA A 361 9.14 9.11 -30.48
C ALA A 361 8.79 10.16 -29.42
N ALA A 362 8.82 9.76 -28.15
CA ALA A 362 8.49 10.65 -27.05
C ALA A 362 9.50 11.81 -26.97
N ASN A 363 9.03 13.01 -26.63
CA ASN A 363 9.89 14.10 -26.16
C ASN A 363 10.36 13.85 -24.71
N ALA A 364 10.74 12.61 -24.42
CA ALA A 364 11.17 12.11 -23.13
C ALA A 364 11.95 10.81 -23.37
N ASN A 365 12.81 10.41 -22.44
CA ASN A 365 13.47 9.12 -22.48
C ASN A 365 12.52 8.04 -21.93
N LEU A 366 11.67 7.49 -22.79
CA LEU A 366 10.67 6.45 -22.51
C LEU A 366 10.68 5.42 -23.66
N HIS A 367 10.02 4.26 -23.48
CA HIS A 367 9.76 3.27 -24.53
C HIS A 367 11.00 2.71 -25.25
N LEU A 368 12.21 2.85 -24.69
CA LEU A 368 13.46 2.57 -25.40
C LEU A 368 13.63 3.38 -26.70
N ASP A 369 13.02 4.58 -26.79
CA ASP A 369 13.07 5.41 -28.00
C ASP A 369 14.49 5.96 -28.29
N HIS A 370 15.37 6.04 -27.28
CA HIS A 370 16.67 6.69 -27.38
C HIS A 370 17.85 5.75 -27.08
N GLY A 371 17.81 5.03 -25.97
CA GLY A 371 18.85 4.06 -25.59
C GLY A 371 18.47 3.29 -24.33
N ALA A 372 19.16 2.17 -24.09
CA ALA A 372 18.91 1.29 -22.94
C ALA A 372 19.60 1.78 -21.64
N SER A 373 19.45 3.08 -21.35
CA SER A 373 19.95 3.72 -20.14
C SER A 373 19.33 5.11 -19.97
N SER A 374 19.55 5.71 -18.81
CA SER A 374 19.41 7.15 -18.60
C SER A 374 20.31 7.95 -19.56
N CYS A 375 20.06 9.26 -19.64
CA CYS A 375 20.81 10.23 -20.44
C CYS A 375 20.96 11.56 -19.66
N PRO A 376 21.69 12.56 -20.19
CA PRO A 376 21.86 13.85 -19.53
C PRO A 376 20.52 14.48 -19.13
N VAL A 377 20.42 15.00 -17.89
CA VAL A 377 19.20 15.63 -17.35
C VAL A 377 18.79 16.91 -18.09
N THR A 378 19.64 17.39 -18.99
CA THR A 378 19.46 18.59 -19.81
C THR A 378 18.84 18.30 -21.18
N ARG A 379 18.49 17.05 -21.48
CA ARG A 379 18.10 16.63 -22.84
C ARG A 379 16.64 16.95 -23.17
N PHE A 380 15.68 16.58 -22.32
CA PHE A 380 14.25 16.70 -22.65
C PHE A 380 13.54 17.80 -21.87
N ARG A 381 13.35 18.95 -22.53
CA ARG A 381 12.67 20.11 -21.95
C ARG A 381 11.15 19.93 -21.95
N HIS A 382 10.52 20.21 -20.81
CA HIS A 382 9.08 20.27 -20.57
C HIS A 382 8.74 21.62 -19.91
N GLY A 383 8.32 22.60 -20.70
CA GLY A 383 8.15 23.97 -20.24
C GLY A 383 9.46 24.57 -19.72
N GLU A 384 9.49 25.00 -18.45
CA GLU A 384 10.69 25.51 -17.79
C GLU A 384 11.57 24.41 -17.18
N TRP A 385 11.04 23.19 -17.05
CA TRP A 385 11.68 22.03 -16.45
C TRP A 385 12.23 21.07 -17.51
N PHE A 386 12.95 20.05 -17.05
CA PHE A 386 13.44 18.95 -17.87
C PHE A 386 13.10 17.61 -17.24
N ASP A 387 12.86 16.57 -18.05
CA ASP A 387 12.58 15.21 -17.58
C ASP A 387 11.47 15.18 -16.49
N VAL A 388 10.35 15.88 -16.72
CA VAL A 388 9.16 15.78 -15.86
C VAL A 388 8.54 14.39 -15.98
N VAL A 389 8.68 13.77 -17.16
CA VAL A 389 8.45 12.35 -17.43
C VAL A 389 9.69 11.75 -18.13
N GLY A 390 9.87 10.44 -17.99
CA GLY A 390 10.98 9.70 -18.58
C GLY A 390 12.33 9.88 -17.89
N ASN A 391 13.33 9.26 -18.49
CA ASN A 391 14.71 9.12 -18.01
C ASN A 391 14.78 8.16 -16.82
N VAL A 392 14.20 8.54 -15.69
CA VAL A 392 14.05 7.69 -14.51
C VAL A 392 12.67 7.91 -13.89
N TRP A 393 12.12 6.87 -13.28
CA TRP A 393 11.01 7.02 -12.37
C TRP A 393 11.36 8.03 -11.27
N GLN A 394 10.40 8.87 -10.85
CA GLN A 394 10.60 9.85 -9.79
C GLN A 394 9.91 9.38 -8.50
N TRP A 395 10.70 9.20 -7.43
CA TRP A 395 10.15 8.94 -6.10
C TRP A 395 9.29 10.09 -5.60
N THR A 396 8.11 9.75 -5.08
CA THR A 396 7.23 10.66 -4.34
C THR A 396 7.20 10.26 -2.87
N GLU A 397 6.80 11.18 -1.99
CA GLU A 397 6.58 10.84 -0.58
C GLU A 397 5.17 10.30 -0.28
N THR A 398 4.30 10.22 -1.29
CA THR A 398 2.95 9.66 -1.17
C THR A 398 3.00 8.13 -1.18
N PRO A 399 2.56 7.45 -0.10
CA PRO A 399 2.35 6.02 -0.12
C PRO A 399 1.21 5.69 -1.08
N ILE A 400 1.22 4.49 -1.66
CA ILE A 400 0.09 4.06 -2.51
C ILE A 400 -1.18 3.88 -1.66
N TYR A 401 -2.30 4.31 -2.20
CA TYR A 401 -3.59 4.32 -1.51
C TYR A 401 -4.75 4.15 -2.53
N PRO A 402 -5.90 3.59 -2.10
CA PRO A 402 -7.07 3.49 -2.95
C PRO A 402 -7.70 4.88 -3.14
N PHE A 403 -8.08 5.20 -4.38
CA PHE A 403 -8.93 6.36 -4.65
C PHE A 403 -10.36 6.15 -4.13
N ASP A 404 -11.14 7.22 -4.02
CA ASP A 404 -12.55 7.08 -3.68
C ASP A 404 -13.26 6.27 -4.77
N ASN A 405 -14.16 5.37 -4.34
CA ASN A 405 -14.83 4.39 -5.21
C ASN A 405 -13.90 3.39 -5.91
N PHE A 406 -12.65 3.21 -5.42
CA PHE A 406 -11.76 2.15 -5.88
C PHE A 406 -12.46 0.78 -5.85
N LYS A 407 -12.21 -0.02 -6.91
CA LYS A 407 -12.69 -1.39 -7.03
C LYS A 407 -11.54 -2.26 -7.49
N VAL A 408 -11.41 -3.41 -6.84
CA VAL A 408 -10.44 -4.43 -7.21
C VAL A 408 -10.87 -5.12 -8.50
N HIS A 409 -9.94 -5.34 -9.43
CA HIS A 409 -10.24 -6.07 -10.65
C HIS A 409 -10.37 -7.57 -10.37
N SER A 410 -11.51 -8.17 -10.71
CA SER A 410 -11.84 -9.57 -10.35
C SER A 410 -10.88 -10.66 -10.84
N LEU A 411 -10.09 -10.40 -11.89
CA LEU A 411 -9.09 -11.34 -12.39
C LEU A 411 -7.69 -11.17 -11.76
N TYR A 412 -7.43 -10.09 -11.05
CA TYR A 412 -6.12 -9.81 -10.47
C TYR A 412 -6.26 -8.98 -9.19
N ASP A 413 -6.75 -9.62 -8.14
CA ASP A 413 -7.11 -9.00 -6.88
C ASP A 413 -5.92 -8.73 -5.94
N ASP A 414 -4.81 -9.43 -6.16
CA ASP A 414 -3.55 -9.32 -5.43
C ASP A 414 -2.52 -8.38 -6.08
N PHE A 415 -2.86 -7.68 -7.18
CA PHE A 415 -1.93 -6.73 -7.83
C PHE A 415 -1.65 -5.48 -6.98
N THR A 416 -2.71 -4.75 -6.59
CA THR A 416 -2.55 -3.49 -5.85
C THR A 416 -2.87 -3.62 -4.37
N THR A 417 -3.92 -4.35 -4.01
CA THR A 417 -4.45 -4.35 -2.64
C THR A 417 -3.42 -4.65 -1.56
N PRO A 418 -2.42 -5.54 -1.76
CA PRO A 418 -1.42 -5.82 -0.73
C PRO A 418 -0.44 -4.65 -0.52
N THR A 419 -0.30 -3.75 -1.50
CA THR A 419 0.60 -2.59 -1.44
C THR A 419 0.03 -1.41 -0.65
N TYR A 420 -1.26 -1.42 -0.29
CA TYR A 420 -1.89 -0.42 0.57
C TYR A 420 -1.54 -0.62 2.06
N ASP A 421 -0.25 -0.77 2.34
CA ASP A 421 0.29 -1.11 3.65
C ASP A 421 1.05 0.05 4.32
N GLY A 422 1.09 1.22 3.66
CA GLY A 422 1.83 2.39 4.11
C GLY A 422 3.35 2.23 4.03
N GLN A 423 3.86 1.18 3.39
CA GLN A 423 5.30 0.90 3.21
C GLN A 423 5.75 0.97 1.75
N HIS A 424 4.80 1.01 0.81
CA HIS A 424 5.04 1.24 -0.60
C HIS A 424 4.82 2.70 -0.98
N ASN A 425 5.79 3.31 -1.66
CA ASN A 425 5.70 4.69 -2.13
C ASN A 425 5.51 4.74 -3.64
N LEU A 426 4.67 5.68 -4.08
CA LEU A 426 4.41 5.90 -5.48
C LEU A 426 5.65 6.46 -6.18
N ILE A 427 5.92 5.92 -7.37
CA ILE A 427 6.86 6.46 -8.34
C ILE A 427 6.09 6.95 -9.56
N LYS A 428 6.51 8.07 -10.14
CA LYS A 428 5.79 8.72 -11.27
C LYS A 428 6.70 8.98 -12.47
N GLY A 429 6.09 9.01 -13.65
CA GLY A 429 6.67 9.52 -14.89
C GLY A 429 7.40 8.54 -15.81
N GLY A 430 7.62 7.29 -15.40
CA GLY A 430 8.31 6.29 -16.21
C GLY A 430 9.83 6.49 -16.30
N SER A 431 10.57 5.42 -16.57
CA SER A 431 12.00 5.40 -16.88
C SER A 431 12.24 5.18 -18.38
N TRP A 432 13.51 5.20 -18.79
CA TRP A 432 13.95 4.94 -20.17
C TRP A 432 13.40 3.65 -20.80
N ILE A 433 13.10 2.62 -20.00
CA ILE A 433 12.53 1.35 -20.47
C ILE A 433 11.00 1.27 -20.35
N SER A 434 10.38 2.10 -19.51
CA SER A 434 8.94 2.08 -19.26
C SER A 434 8.15 2.26 -20.55
N CYS A 435 7.18 1.40 -20.77
CA CYS A 435 6.38 1.36 -21.98
C CYS A 435 4.96 0.84 -21.69
N GLY A 436 4.03 1.00 -22.64
CA GLY A 436 2.67 0.52 -22.41
C GLY A 436 1.97 1.41 -21.38
N ASN A 437 1.34 0.81 -20.38
CA ASN A 437 0.74 1.51 -19.26
C ASN A 437 1.78 2.28 -18.43
N GLU A 438 2.98 1.73 -18.20
CA GLU A 438 4.03 2.36 -17.37
C GLU A 438 4.46 3.75 -17.84
N ALA A 439 4.29 4.04 -19.14
CA ALA A 439 4.65 5.32 -19.73
C ALA A 439 3.49 6.34 -19.77
N ARG A 440 2.31 5.98 -19.28
CA ARG A 440 1.11 6.85 -19.25
C ARG A 440 1.14 7.78 -18.05
N LEU A 441 0.56 8.98 -18.18
CA LEU A 441 0.45 9.91 -17.06
C LEU A 441 -0.42 9.36 -15.91
N SER A 442 -1.44 8.55 -16.24
CA SER A 442 -2.34 7.95 -15.24
C SER A 442 -1.70 6.84 -14.41
N ALA A 443 -0.57 6.29 -14.84
CA ALA A 443 0.07 5.14 -14.22
C ALA A 443 0.39 5.39 -12.74
N ARG A 444 0.02 4.44 -11.88
CA ARG A 444 0.32 4.45 -10.45
C ARG A 444 1.04 3.17 -10.09
N TYR A 445 2.37 3.26 -9.98
CA TYR A 445 3.23 2.18 -9.54
C TYR A 445 3.83 2.52 -8.19
N ALA A 446 3.95 1.52 -7.33
CA ALA A 446 4.54 1.69 -6.02
C ALA A 446 5.44 0.51 -5.67
N PHE A 447 6.49 0.82 -4.92
CA PHE A 447 7.49 -0.16 -4.51
C PHE A 447 7.89 0.09 -3.06
N ARG A 448 8.37 -0.96 -2.37
CA ARG A 448 9.03 -0.80 -1.08
C ARG A 448 10.16 0.22 -1.22
N ARG A 449 10.27 1.11 -0.25
CA ARG A 449 11.20 2.25 -0.27
C ARG A 449 12.68 1.86 -0.40
N HIS A 450 13.03 0.63 -0.01
CA HIS A 450 14.39 0.12 -0.04
C HIS A 450 14.77 -0.61 -1.34
N PHE A 451 13.80 -0.94 -2.21
CA PHE A 451 14.09 -1.59 -3.49
C PHE A 451 14.58 -0.59 -4.52
N PHE A 452 15.50 -1.07 -5.36
CA PHE A 452 15.98 -0.32 -6.51
C PHE A 452 15.08 -0.58 -7.70
N GLN A 453 14.76 0.50 -8.42
CA GLN A 453 14.19 0.52 -9.75
C GLN A 453 15.11 1.39 -10.63
N HIS A 454 14.79 1.60 -11.91
CA HIS A 454 15.38 2.72 -12.68
C HIS A 454 14.76 4.04 -12.23
N ALA A 455 14.98 4.36 -10.96
CA ALA A 455 14.35 5.45 -10.24
C ALA A 455 15.40 6.40 -9.67
N GLY A 456 15.14 7.68 -9.86
CA GLY A 456 15.81 8.79 -9.20
C GLY A 456 14.76 9.66 -8.53
N PHE A 457 15.01 10.96 -8.46
CA PHE A 457 14.05 11.87 -7.87
C PHE A 457 14.24 13.32 -8.34
N ARG A 458 13.16 14.07 -8.15
CA ARG A 458 13.12 15.52 -8.16
C ARG A 458 12.77 15.98 -6.76
N TYR A 459 13.46 16.98 -6.25
CA TYR A 459 13.05 17.61 -4.99
C TYR A 459 12.24 18.88 -5.25
N ILE A 460 11.39 19.22 -4.30
CA ILE A 460 10.65 20.47 -4.26
C ILE A 460 10.97 21.26 -2.99
N ALA A 461 10.64 22.55 -2.98
CA ALA A 461 10.58 23.38 -1.78
C ALA A 461 9.11 23.76 -1.54
N SER A 462 8.54 23.31 -0.43
CA SER A 462 7.14 23.54 -0.07
C SER A 462 6.95 23.53 1.45
N GLU A 463 6.34 24.57 2.00
CA GLU A 463 5.94 24.64 3.42
C GLU A 463 4.65 23.87 3.70
N ALA A 464 3.90 23.49 2.65
CA ALA A 464 2.68 22.73 2.79
C ALA A 464 3.00 21.33 3.34
N GLU A 465 2.32 20.94 4.42
CA GLU A 465 2.40 19.59 4.96
C GLU A 465 1.93 18.60 3.90
N ALA A 466 2.76 17.58 3.63
CA ALA A 466 2.39 16.50 2.74
C ALA A 466 1.21 15.74 3.35
N THR A 467 0.00 15.97 2.84
CA THR A 467 -1.19 15.25 3.29
C THR A 467 -1.00 13.78 2.93
N GLN A 468 -0.82 12.93 3.95
CA GLN A 468 -0.73 11.49 3.75
C GLN A 468 -2.16 10.99 3.49
N PRO A 469 -2.46 10.45 2.30
CA PRO A 469 -3.78 9.92 2.04
C PRO A 469 -4.07 8.77 3.00
N ASN A 470 -5.22 8.82 3.67
CA ASN A 470 -5.63 7.84 4.68
C ASN A 470 -5.95 6.49 4.01
N GLY A 471 -4.91 5.71 3.75
CA GLY A 471 -4.96 4.39 3.12
C GLY A 471 -4.89 3.24 4.12
N TYR A 472 -5.31 3.42 5.37
CA TYR A 472 -5.28 2.33 6.34
C TYR A 472 -6.54 1.48 6.25
N TYR A 473 -6.53 0.48 5.36
CA TYR A 473 -7.22 -0.75 5.72
C TYR A 473 -6.41 -1.36 6.85
N GLU A 474 -6.92 -1.27 8.08
CA GLU A 474 -6.19 -1.77 9.22
C GLU A 474 -6.02 -3.30 9.10
N SER A 475 -4.78 -3.77 9.15
CA SER A 475 -4.41 -5.18 8.98
C SER A 475 -4.34 -5.95 10.30
N ASP A 476 -4.58 -5.29 11.42
CA ASP A 476 -4.65 -5.93 12.73
C ASP A 476 -6.00 -6.68 12.87
N ARG A 477 -5.91 -8.01 13.00
CA ARG A 477 -7.08 -8.89 13.09
C ARG A 477 -8.02 -8.49 14.24
N LEU A 478 -7.48 -8.11 15.40
CA LEU A 478 -8.30 -7.71 16.54
C LEU A 478 -9.03 -6.39 16.24
N LEU A 479 -8.37 -5.51 15.52
CA LEU A 479 -8.88 -4.18 15.20
C LEU A 479 -10.01 -4.23 14.17
N THR A 480 -9.88 -5.08 13.16
CA THR A 480 -10.92 -5.34 12.15
C THR A 480 -12.13 -6.09 12.73
N GLU A 481 -11.89 -7.07 13.61
CA GLU A 481 -12.94 -7.74 14.39
C GLU A 481 -13.75 -6.73 15.22
N TYR A 482 -13.08 -5.75 15.85
CA TYR A 482 -13.74 -4.70 16.64
C TYR A 482 -14.42 -3.63 15.77
N ALA A 483 -13.88 -3.30 14.61
CA ALA A 483 -14.55 -2.42 13.66
C ALA A 483 -15.87 -3.03 13.17
N GLU A 484 -15.87 -4.33 12.81
CA GLU A 484 -17.09 -5.08 12.49
C GLU A 484 -18.01 -5.20 13.72
N PHE A 485 -17.48 -5.46 14.91
CA PHE A 485 -18.27 -5.53 16.14
C PHE A 485 -18.99 -4.22 16.48
N HIS A 486 -18.37 -3.08 16.17
CA HIS A 486 -18.91 -1.75 16.47
C HIS A 486 -19.79 -1.18 15.36
N PHE A 487 -19.40 -1.33 14.10
CA PHE A 487 -20.04 -0.66 12.97
C PHE A 487 -20.66 -1.63 11.95
N GLY A 488 -20.38 -2.92 12.08
CA GLY A 488 -20.86 -3.98 11.21
C GLY A 488 -22.31 -4.40 11.45
N ASP A 489 -22.65 -5.52 10.82
CA ASP A 489 -24.02 -6.03 10.77
C ASP A 489 -24.43 -6.80 12.04
N ARG A 490 -25.72 -7.01 12.19
CA ARG A 490 -26.28 -7.90 13.21
C ARG A 490 -26.21 -9.36 12.77
N TRP A 491 -25.85 -10.25 13.70
CA TRP A 491 -25.69 -11.68 13.44
C TRP A 491 -26.61 -12.49 14.34
N PHE A 492 -27.21 -13.56 13.80
CA PHE A 492 -28.10 -14.48 14.53
C PHE A 492 -29.27 -13.81 15.27
N GLY A 493 -29.74 -12.65 14.78
CA GLY A 493 -30.81 -11.88 15.43
C GLY A 493 -30.39 -11.15 16.70
N VAL A 494 -29.08 -11.07 16.99
CA VAL A 494 -28.51 -10.30 18.09
C VAL A 494 -28.24 -8.88 17.61
N GLU A 495 -28.83 -7.88 18.27
CA GLU A 495 -28.62 -6.46 17.96
C GLU A 495 -27.16 -6.04 18.19
N ASN A 496 -26.71 -4.99 17.47
CA ASN A 496 -25.36 -4.44 17.64
C ASN A 496 -25.13 -4.00 19.09
N PHE A 497 -24.07 -4.50 19.72
CA PHE A 497 -23.90 -4.41 21.16
C PHE A 497 -23.64 -3.00 21.69
N PRO A 498 -22.70 -2.20 21.13
CA PRO A 498 -22.55 -0.80 21.47
C PRO A 498 -23.86 -0.01 21.38
N LYS A 499 -24.62 -0.20 20.30
CA LYS A 499 -25.94 0.42 20.14
C LYS A 499 -26.93 -0.03 21.22
N ALA A 500 -27.02 -1.33 21.49
CA ALA A 500 -27.93 -1.87 22.50
C ALA A 500 -27.63 -1.35 23.91
N LEU A 501 -26.34 -1.22 24.27
CA LEU A 501 -25.92 -0.62 25.53
C LEU A 501 -26.26 0.87 25.60
N ALA A 502 -25.99 1.62 24.53
CA ALA A 502 -26.35 3.02 24.48
C ALA A 502 -27.88 3.23 24.58
N ASP A 503 -28.69 2.42 23.90
CA ASP A 503 -30.15 2.45 24.01
C ASP A 503 -30.63 2.20 25.45
N LEU A 504 -30.04 1.22 26.15
CA LEU A 504 -30.33 0.92 27.55
C LEU A 504 -29.92 2.08 28.49
N ALA A 505 -28.77 2.69 28.24
CA ALA A 505 -28.29 3.82 29.01
C ALA A 505 -29.19 5.06 28.81
N LEU A 506 -29.59 5.34 27.57
CA LEU A 506 -30.53 6.42 27.24
C LEU A 506 -31.93 6.19 27.83
N GLU A 507 -32.42 4.94 27.84
CA GLU A 507 -33.67 4.58 28.54
C GLU A 507 -33.58 4.91 30.03
N ALA A 508 -32.47 4.56 30.68
CA ALA A 508 -32.25 4.84 32.10
C ALA A 508 -32.07 6.32 32.42
N MET A 509 -31.58 7.12 31.45
CA MET A 509 -31.44 8.57 31.54
C MET A 509 -32.74 9.34 31.29
N ASN A 510 -33.85 8.67 30.98
CA ASN A 510 -35.11 9.35 30.68
C ASN A 510 -35.57 10.25 31.85
N GLY A 511 -35.74 11.54 31.58
CA GLY A 511 -36.09 12.55 32.59
C GLY A 511 -34.93 13.04 33.46
N LYS A 512 -33.68 12.67 33.15
CA LYS A 512 -32.46 13.16 33.79
C LYS A 512 -31.70 14.14 32.86
N PRO A 513 -30.76 14.95 33.37
CA PRO A 513 -29.91 15.80 32.54
C PRO A 513 -29.07 14.98 31.55
N THR A 514 -28.92 15.48 30.32
CA THR A 514 -28.10 14.86 29.25
C THR A 514 -27.05 15.86 28.73
N GLY A 515 -26.33 16.49 29.66
CA GLY A 515 -25.25 17.41 29.33
C GLY A 515 -24.04 16.66 28.78
N LYS A 516 -23.31 15.98 29.66
CA LYS A 516 -22.03 15.31 29.32
C LYS A 516 -22.06 13.81 29.66
N ALA A 517 -21.61 12.97 28.74
CA ALA A 517 -21.40 11.54 28.97
C ALA A 517 -19.95 11.11 28.74
N LEU A 518 -19.53 10.06 29.45
CA LEU A 518 -18.25 9.38 29.25
C LEU A 518 -18.51 7.95 28.79
N ASP A 519 -17.96 7.56 27.65
CA ASP A 519 -17.85 6.17 27.22
C ASP A 519 -16.43 5.67 27.52
N LEU A 520 -16.28 4.91 28.61
CA LEU A 520 -15.00 4.46 29.13
C LEU A 520 -14.75 3.01 28.74
N GLY A 521 -13.62 2.75 28.09
CA GLY A 521 -13.41 1.53 27.31
C GLY A 521 -14.17 1.57 25.98
N CYS A 522 -14.20 2.73 25.31
CA CYS A 522 -15.07 2.94 24.15
C CYS A 522 -14.70 2.10 22.92
N ALA A 523 -13.50 1.50 22.90
CA ALA A 523 -12.91 0.87 21.73
C ALA A 523 -13.12 1.75 20.48
N CYS A 524 -13.74 1.24 19.41
CA CYS A 524 -13.93 1.98 18.16
C CYS A 524 -15.00 3.10 18.24
N GLY A 525 -15.72 3.23 19.37
CA GLY A 525 -16.49 4.44 19.67
C GLY A 525 -17.97 4.46 19.26
N ARG A 526 -18.53 3.37 18.70
CA ARG A 526 -19.97 3.32 18.34
C ARG A 526 -20.91 3.77 19.47
N SER A 527 -20.68 3.34 20.72
CA SER A 527 -21.52 3.74 21.85
C SER A 527 -21.49 5.26 22.06
N SER A 528 -20.33 5.91 21.92
CA SER A 528 -20.20 7.37 21.99
C SER A 528 -21.13 8.09 21.00
N PHE A 529 -21.13 7.68 19.74
CA PHE A 529 -22.00 8.25 18.70
C PHE A 529 -23.49 8.02 19.02
N GLU A 530 -23.85 6.83 19.51
CA GLU A 530 -25.22 6.48 19.87
C GLU A 530 -25.72 7.26 21.11
N LEU A 531 -24.86 7.51 22.10
CA LEU A 531 -25.17 8.36 23.26
C LEU A 531 -25.34 9.83 22.84
N ALA A 532 -24.52 10.30 21.91
CA ALA A 532 -24.60 11.65 21.36
C ALA A 532 -25.91 11.93 20.61
N ARG A 533 -26.79 10.95 20.39
CA ARG A 533 -28.18 11.22 19.97
C ARG A 533 -28.94 12.11 20.96
N GLN A 534 -28.65 12.02 22.26
CA GLN A 534 -29.31 12.83 23.31
C GLN A 534 -28.37 13.67 24.16
N PHE A 535 -27.10 13.28 24.27
CA PHE A 535 -26.10 14.05 25.00
C PHE A 535 -25.58 15.24 24.18
N SER A 536 -25.21 16.31 24.87
CA SER A 536 -24.65 17.51 24.24
C SER A 536 -23.16 17.33 23.95
N GLU A 537 -22.47 16.55 24.78
CA GLU A 537 -21.06 16.20 24.66
C GLU A 537 -20.83 14.76 25.13
N VAL A 538 -20.07 13.98 24.36
CA VAL A 538 -19.67 12.62 24.72
C VAL A 538 -18.16 12.47 24.53
N GLU A 539 -17.46 12.08 25.60
CA GLU A 539 -16.04 11.76 25.53
C GLU A 539 -15.88 10.23 25.53
N GLY A 540 -15.26 9.69 24.48
CA GLY A 540 -14.81 8.31 24.42
C GLY A 540 -13.38 8.20 24.90
N VAL A 541 -13.11 7.29 25.85
CA VAL A 541 -11.77 7.04 26.37
C VAL A 541 -11.45 5.55 26.31
N ASP A 542 -10.32 5.19 25.72
CA ASP A 542 -9.84 3.81 25.66
C ASP A 542 -8.32 3.75 25.88
N PHE A 543 -7.82 2.63 26.36
CA PHE A 543 -6.39 2.42 26.56
C PHE A 543 -5.64 2.24 25.23
N SER A 544 -6.29 1.66 24.22
CA SER A 544 -5.73 1.37 22.91
C SER A 544 -5.78 2.59 21.99
N ALA A 545 -4.61 3.11 21.60
CA ALA A 545 -4.52 4.15 20.58
C ALA A 545 -5.08 3.72 19.22
N ASN A 546 -4.97 2.43 18.88
CA ASN A 546 -5.48 1.90 17.62
C ASN A 546 -7.01 1.95 17.54
N PHE A 547 -7.70 1.56 18.61
CA PHE A 547 -9.17 1.66 18.65
C PHE A 547 -9.65 3.12 18.63
N ILE A 548 -8.95 4.00 19.36
CA ILE A 548 -9.25 5.44 19.37
C ILE A 548 -9.12 6.05 17.98
N ARG A 549 -8.10 5.66 17.21
CA ARG A 549 -7.91 6.13 15.84
C ARG A 549 -9.14 5.88 14.96
N LEU A 550 -9.75 4.69 15.01
CA LEU A 550 -10.98 4.40 14.25
C LEU A 550 -12.17 5.28 14.68
N GLY A 551 -12.29 5.57 15.98
CA GLY A 551 -13.31 6.47 16.49
C GLY A 551 -13.13 7.90 15.98
N VAL A 552 -11.89 8.40 15.99
CA VAL A 552 -11.52 9.72 15.43
C VAL A 552 -11.79 9.75 13.92
N GLU A 553 -11.36 8.73 13.19
CA GLU A 553 -11.58 8.60 11.75
C GLU A 553 -13.07 8.66 11.40
N MET A 554 -13.90 7.87 12.10
CA MET A 554 -15.35 7.88 11.90
C MET A 554 -15.95 9.27 12.21
N ALA A 555 -15.45 10.00 13.21
CA ALA A 555 -15.94 11.34 13.55
C ALA A 555 -15.53 12.41 12.53
N GLU A 556 -14.28 12.38 12.06
CA GLU A 556 -13.73 13.37 11.14
C GLU A 556 -14.17 13.14 9.68
N GLN A 557 -14.20 11.88 9.25
CA GLN A 557 -14.47 11.51 7.84
C GLN A 557 -15.90 11.01 7.63
N GLY A 558 -16.63 10.72 8.71
CA GLY A 558 -17.96 10.13 8.62
C GLY A 558 -17.96 8.67 8.14
N ALA A 559 -16.79 8.04 8.02
CA ALA A 559 -16.63 6.69 7.52
C ALA A 559 -15.43 5.98 8.18
N VAL A 560 -15.48 4.65 8.23
CA VAL A 560 -14.36 3.76 8.57
C VAL A 560 -14.27 2.64 7.55
N ARG A 561 -13.05 2.25 7.18
CA ARG A 561 -12.75 1.23 6.17
C ARG A 561 -11.90 0.12 6.79
N TYR A 562 -12.31 -1.14 6.66
CA TYR A 562 -11.59 -2.29 7.24
C TYR A 562 -11.70 -3.55 6.37
N ALA A 563 -10.69 -4.41 6.45
CA ALA A 563 -10.66 -5.71 5.77
C ALA A 563 -10.97 -6.81 6.79
N LEU A 564 -12.04 -7.56 6.58
CA LEU A 564 -12.50 -8.59 7.50
C LEU A 564 -12.15 -9.98 6.96
N ALA A 565 -11.54 -10.83 7.78
CA ALA A 565 -11.23 -12.20 7.40
C ALA A 565 -12.50 -13.01 7.06
N GLU A 566 -12.48 -13.73 5.95
CA GLU A 566 -13.55 -14.63 5.50
C GLU A 566 -13.15 -16.09 5.73
N GLU A 567 -12.02 -16.50 5.16
CA GLU A 567 -11.46 -17.85 5.28
C GLU A 567 -9.94 -17.82 5.01
N GLY A 568 -9.12 -18.29 5.96
CA GLY A 568 -7.65 -18.27 5.79
C GLY A 568 -7.13 -16.85 5.58
N GLU A 569 -6.48 -16.61 4.44
CA GLU A 569 -5.96 -15.29 4.02
C GLU A 569 -6.99 -14.48 3.21
N LEU A 570 -8.14 -15.08 2.86
CA LEU A 570 -9.20 -14.39 2.13
C LEU A 570 -9.87 -13.36 3.05
N VAL A 571 -10.00 -12.13 2.55
CA VAL A 571 -10.64 -11.02 3.24
C VAL A 571 -11.75 -10.40 2.40
N SER A 572 -12.71 -9.76 3.05
CA SER A 572 -13.69 -8.88 2.42
C SER A 572 -13.50 -7.44 2.92
N TYR A 573 -13.54 -6.48 2.01
CA TYR A 573 -13.36 -5.06 2.34
C TYR A 573 -14.70 -4.40 2.63
N HIS A 574 -14.78 -3.69 3.75
CA HIS A 574 -15.98 -3.04 4.24
C HIS A 574 -15.75 -1.55 4.45
N THR A 575 -16.74 -0.76 4.04
CA THR A 575 -16.89 0.64 4.43
C THR A 575 -18.14 0.74 5.28
N ARG A 576 -18.08 1.47 6.39
CA ARG A 576 -19.24 1.81 7.22
C ARG A 576 -19.26 3.31 7.45
N THR A 577 -20.43 3.93 7.28
CA THR A 577 -20.57 5.38 7.39
C THR A 577 -21.54 5.79 8.48
N LEU A 578 -21.31 6.94 9.12
CA LEU A 578 -22.26 7.52 10.08
C LEU A 578 -23.63 7.78 9.43
N LYS A 579 -23.63 8.09 8.13
CA LYS A 579 -24.85 8.32 7.35
C LYS A 579 -25.72 7.06 7.25
N GLU A 580 -25.14 5.92 6.89
CA GLU A 580 -25.86 4.63 6.83
C GLU A 580 -26.39 4.21 8.20
N LEU A 581 -25.66 4.58 9.25
CA LEU A 581 -26.02 4.28 10.64
C LEU A 581 -27.05 5.27 11.23
N GLY A 582 -27.37 6.35 10.53
CA GLY A 582 -28.29 7.40 11.01
C GLY A 582 -27.69 8.26 12.14
N LEU A 583 -26.37 8.40 12.18
CA LEU A 583 -25.60 9.05 13.26
C LEU A 583 -24.78 10.26 12.78
N GLU A 584 -24.97 10.74 11.56
CA GLU A 584 -24.20 11.85 10.97
C GLU A 584 -24.19 13.12 11.86
N SER A 585 -25.31 13.44 12.51
CA SER A 585 -25.45 14.60 13.41
C SER A 585 -24.80 14.43 14.80
N SER A 586 -24.16 13.29 15.05
CA SER A 586 -23.46 13.01 16.31
C SER A 586 -21.97 13.32 16.26
N ALA A 587 -21.37 13.42 15.06
CA ALA A 587 -19.93 13.59 14.86
C ALA A 587 -19.35 14.79 15.62
N GLU A 588 -20.00 15.96 15.57
CA GLU A 588 -19.52 17.18 16.22
C GLU A 588 -19.65 17.16 17.76
N ARG A 589 -20.34 16.16 18.32
CA ARG A 589 -20.61 16.04 19.77
C ARG A 589 -19.80 14.95 20.44
N VAL A 590 -18.97 14.22 19.68
CA VAL A 590 -18.09 13.19 20.21
C VAL A 590 -16.63 13.63 20.14
N SER A 591 -15.84 13.20 21.11
CA SER A 591 -14.38 13.29 21.03
C SER A 591 -13.76 12.02 21.60
N PHE A 592 -12.61 11.61 21.08
CA PHE A 592 -11.95 10.36 21.45
C PHE A 592 -10.54 10.62 21.97
N HIS A 593 -10.18 9.98 23.08
CA HIS A 593 -8.92 10.22 23.77
C HIS A 593 -8.31 8.90 24.26
N GLN A 594 -7.00 8.75 24.13
CA GLN A 594 -6.31 7.66 24.79
C GLN A 594 -6.22 7.92 26.30
N GLY A 595 -6.59 6.93 27.13
CA GLY A 595 -6.55 7.06 28.57
C GLY A 595 -6.66 5.74 29.33
N ASP A 596 -6.15 5.73 30.55
CA ASP A 596 -6.22 4.58 31.47
C ASP A 596 -7.40 4.75 32.44
N ALA A 597 -8.39 3.86 32.36
CA ALA A 597 -9.55 3.84 33.25
C ALA A 597 -9.18 3.67 34.74
N CYS A 598 -8.07 3.00 35.05
CA CYS A 598 -7.55 2.86 36.41
C CYS A 598 -6.79 4.10 36.89
N ASN A 599 -6.50 5.06 36.00
CA ASN A 599 -5.74 6.28 36.29
C ASN A 599 -6.21 7.48 35.46
N LEU A 600 -7.53 7.72 35.43
CA LEU A 600 -8.13 8.81 34.67
C LEU A 600 -7.68 10.19 35.17
N LYS A 601 -7.20 11.03 34.24
CA LYS A 601 -6.82 12.43 34.49
C LYS A 601 -7.98 13.21 35.10
N SER A 602 -7.68 14.18 35.96
CA SER A 602 -8.68 14.97 36.71
C SER A 602 -9.60 15.81 35.82
N GLN A 603 -9.22 16.07 34.56
CA GLN A 603 -10.04 16.78 33.57
C GLN A 603 -11.34 16.03 33.25
N TYR A 604 -11.37 14.71 33.36
CA TYR A 604 -12.55 13.90 33.07
C TYR A 604 -13.49 13.93 34.27
N SER A 605 -14.40 14.91 34.33
CA SER A 605 -15.37 15.09 35.42
C SER A 605 -16.65 15.76 34.94
N GLY A 606 -17.69 15.75 35.77
CA GLY A 606 -18.93 16.46 35.49
C GLY A 606 -19.91 15.69 34.59
N TYR A 607 -19.83 14.36 34.58
CA TYR A 607 -20.67 13.53 33.72
C TYR A 607 -22.03 13.24 34.35
N ASP A 608 -23.09 13.34 33.55
CA ASP A 608 -24.43 12.87 33.91
C ASP A 608 -24.58 11.35 33.70
N LEU A 609 -23.73 10.79 32.82
CA LEU A 609 -23.65 9.35 32.53
C LEU A 609 -22.19 8.92 32.31
N VAL A 610 -21.79 7.82 32.94
CA VAL A 610 -20.60 7.05 32.55
C VAL A 610 -21.05 5.67 32.10
N LEU A 611 -20.70 5.29 30.88
CA LEU A 611 -20.84 3.93 30.35
C LEU A 611 -19.47 3.24 30.41
N ALA A 612 -19.41 2.06 31.04
CA ALA A 612 -18.24 1.20 31.08
C ALA A 612 -18.58 -0.15 30.44
N ALA A 613 -18.42 -0.24 29.13
CA ALA A 613 -18.86 -1.36 28.31
C ALA A 613 -17.79 -2.46 28.19
N ASN A 614 -18.07 -3.67 28.70
CA ASN A 614 -17.15 -4.82 28.74
C ASN A 614 -15.75 -4.47 29.29
N LEU A 615 -15.71 -3.55 30.26
CA LEU A 615 -14.46 -2.95 30.73
C LEU A 615 -13.87 -3.65 31.96
N ILE A 616 -14.69 -3.89 32.99
CA ILE A 616 -14.17 -4.16 34.34
C ILE A 616 -13.35 -5.45 34.47
N ASP A 617 -13.62 -6.46 33.66
CA ASP A 617 -12.88 -7.74 33.59
C ASP A 617 -11.73 -7.71 32.58
N ARG A 618 -11.39 -6.51 32.09
CA ARG A 618 -10.22 -6.21 31.25
C ARG A 618 -9.25 -5.22 31.91
N LEU A 619 -9.60 -4.68 33.08
CA LEU A 619 -8.74 -3.76 33.82
C LEU A 619 -7.70 -4.51 34.66
N TYR A 620 -6.48 -3.98 34.71
CA TYR A 620 -5.44 -4.54 35.59
C TYR A 620 -5.72 -4.27 37.08
N LYS A 621 -6.49 -3.23 37.41
CA LYS A 621 -6.91 -2.86 38.79
C LYS A 621 -8.36 -2.33 38.83
N PRO A 622 -9.38 -3.19 38.64
CA PRO A 622 -10.78 -2.76 38.59
C PRO A 622 -11.27 -2.12 39.90
N GLY A 623 -10.79 -2.60 41.06
CA GLY A 623 -11.15 -2.02 42.36
C GLY A 623 -10.76 -0.53 42.48
N ARG A 624 -9.64 -0.12 41.86
CA ARG A 624 -9.20 1.28 41.83
C ARG A 624 -10.16 2.14 41.01
N PHE A 625 -10.55 1.66 39.83
CA PHE A 625 -11.54 2.32 38.99
C PHE A 625 -12.86 2.52 39.74
N LEU A 626 -13.41 1.46 40.33
CA LEU A 626 -14.68 1.50 41.07
C LEU A 626 -14.62 2.42 42.29
N ALA A 627 -13.48 2.47 42.97
CA ALA A 627 -13.28 3.34 44.12
C ALA A 627 -13.26 4.83 43.74
N SER A 628 -12.79 5.20 42.54
CA SER A 628 -12.65 6.62 42.14
C SER A 628 -13.74 7.15 41.20
N ILE A 629 -14.51 6.28 40.53
CA ILE A 629 -15.41 6.74 39.45
C ILE A 629 -16.53 7.68 39.94
N HIS A 630 -16.89 7.58 41.22
CA HIS A 630 -17.86 8.47 41.88
C HIS A 630 -17.44 9.95 41.87
N GLU A 631 -16.15 10.25 41.74
CA GLU A 631 -15.61 11.62 41.64
C GLU A 631 -15.84 12.24 40.26
N ARG A 632 -16.20 11.43 39.25
CA ARG A 632 -16.38 11.92 37.87
C ARG A 632 -17.84 12.17 37.52
N ILE A 633 -18.76 11.58 38.29
CA ILE A 633 -20.20 11.58 38.03
C ILE A 633 -20.90 12.61 38.91
N ASN A 634 -21.77 13.42 38.30
CA ASN A 634 -22.61 14.38 39.01
C ASN A 634 -23.57 13.68 39.99
N ASP A 635 -23.99 14.38 41.04
CA ASP A 635 -25.02 13.88 41.95
C ASP A 635 -26.31 13.54 41.17
N GLY A 636 -26.84 12.33 41.35
CA GLY A 636 -27.99 11.81 40.60
C GLY A 636 -27.68 11.33 39.17
N GLY A 637 -26.43 11.45 38.71
CA GLY A 637 -25.94 10.87 37.47
C GLY A 637 -25.83 9.33 37.54
N LEU A 638 -25.65 8.69 36.38
CA LEU A 638 -25.64 7.23 36.26
C LEU A 638 -24.27 6.66 35.90
N LEU A 639 -23.96 5.50 36.46
CA LEU A 639 -22.87 4.62 36.05
C LEU A 639 -23.50 3.33 35.51
N VAL A 640 -23.27 3.04 34.23
CA VAL A 640 -23.70 1.81 33.57
C VAL A 640 -22.47 0.93 33.38
N ILE A 641 -22.45 -0.25 34.01
CA ILE A 641 -21.38 -1.22 33.87
C ILE A 641 -21.92 -2.44 33.13
N ALA A 642 -21.29 -2.79 32.01
CA ALA A 642 -21.54 -4.03 31.31
C ALA A 642 -20.28 -4.89 31.37
N SER A 643 -20.39 -6.18 31.71
CA SER A 643 -19.28 -7.12 31.57
C SER A 643 -19.78 -8.57 31.52
N PRO A 644 -19.13 -9.46 30.76
CA PRO A 644 -19.44 -10.88 30.79
C PRO A 644 -18.90 -11.59 32.06
N TYR A 645 -18.13 -10.87 32.90
CA TYR A 645 -17.49 -11.36 34.12
C TYR A 645 -16.59 -12.58 33.87
N THR A 646 -15.85 -12.54 32.76
CA THR A 646 -15.02 -13.68 32.34
C THR A 646 -13.82 -13.90 33.24
N TRP A 647 -13.32 -12.85 33.89
CA TRP A 647 -12.17 -12.84 34.81
C TRP A 647 -11.04 -13.79 34.38
N LEU A 648 -10.14 -13.27 33.55
CA LEU A 648 -9.00 -14.00 33.04
C LEU A 648 -7.71 -13.37 33.61
N GLU A 649 -6.81 -14.21 34.13
CA GLU A 649 -5.56 -13.76 34.76
C GLU A 649 -4.62 -13.05 33.77
N GLU A 650 -4.83 -13.22 32.46
CA GLU A 650 -4.13 -12.50 31.39
C GLU A 650 -4.47 -11.00 31.32
N HIS A 651 -5.65 -10.60 31.83
CA HIS A 651 -6.09 -9.20 31.85
C HIS A 651 -6.07 -8.59 33.26
N THR A 652 -6.50 -9.37 34.25
CA THR A 652 -6.59 -8.92 35.64
C THR A 652 -5.92 -9.94 36.55
N PRO A 653 -4.86 -9.58 37.30
CA PRO A 653 -4.27 -10.45 38.31
C PRO A 653 -5.34 -10.98 39.26
N LYS A 654 -5.24 -12.25 39.67
CA LYS A 654 -6.30 -12.93 40.44
C LYS A 654 -6.63 -12.22 41.75
N GLU A 655 -5.61 -11.66 42.41
CA GLU A 655 -5.73 -10.89 43.63
C GLU A 655 -6.49 -9.55 43.47
N GLU A 656 -6.62 -9.06 42.24
CA GLU A 656 -7.35 -7.84 41.89
C GLU A 656 -8.79 -8.13 41.41
N TRP A 657 -9.22 -9.40 41.36
CA TRP A 657 -10.58 -9.75 41.00
C TRP A 657 -11.55 -9.25 42.05
N ILE A 658 -12.61 -8.56 41.62
CA ILE A 658 -13.66 -8.07 42.53
C ILE A 658 -14.75 -9.12 42.76
N GLY A 659 -14.78 -10.22 42.00
CA GLY A 659 -15.71 -11.33 42.21
C GLY A 659 -15.37 -12.52 41.32
N GLY A 660 -16.22 -13.55 41.32
CA GLY A 660 -15.96 -14.80 40.59
C GLY A 660 -15.07 -15.78 41.36
N TYR A 661 -14.94 -15.61 42.68
CA TYR A 661 -14.11 -16.45 43.55
C TYR A 661 -14.85 -16.84 44.83
N LYS A 662 -14.16 -17.58 45.71
CA LYS A 662 -14.68 -18.01 47.03
C LYS A 662 -14.15 -17.10 48.13
N LYS A 663 -15.03 -16.50 48.93
CA LYS A 663 -14.69 -15.68 50.11
C LYS A 663 -15.29 -16.38 51.33
N ASP A 664 -14.44 -16.76 52.29
CA ASP A 664 -14.84 -17.50 53.50
C ASP A 664 -15.67 -18.79 53.23
N GLY A 665 -15.41 -19.45 52.10
CA GLY A 665 -16.12 -20.67 51.67
C GLY A 665 -17.42 -20.43 50.89
N GLU A 666 -17.93 -19.20 50.87
CA GLU A 666 -19.13 -18.82 50.12
C GLU A 666 -18.78 -18.28 48.72
N ASN A 667 -19.74 -18.36 47.79
CA ASN A 667 -19.57 -17.76 46.47
C ASN A 667 -19.58 -16.24 46.60
N HIS A 668 -18.54 -15.59 46.10
CA HIS A 668 -18.51 -14.14 45.98
C HIS A 668 -18.66 -13.78 44.50
N THR A 669 -19.85 -13.32 44.10
CA THR A 669 -20.14 -12.99 42.70
C THR A 669 -19.59 -11.61 42.35
N THR A 670 -19.40 -11.32 41.06
CA THR A 670 -18.99 -9.97 40.62
C THR A 670 -20.01 -8.91 41.02
N LEU A 671 -21.30 -9.24 41.06
CA LEU A 671 -22.34 -8.34 41.57
C LEU A 671 -22.16 -8.04 43.06
N ASP A 672 -21.72 -9.00 43.87
CA ASP A 672 -21.42 -8.78 45.28
C ASP A 672 -20.22 -7.84 45.42
N GLY A 673 -19.15 -8.07 44.64
CA GLY A 673 -18.00 -7.17 44.56
C GLY A 673 -18.35 -5.75 44.15
N LEU A 674 -19.19 -5.58 43.11
CA LEU A 674 -19.68 -4.27 42.69
C LEU A 674 -20.44 -3.57 43.82
N LYS A 675 -21.29 -4.29 44.58
CA LYS A 675 -21.99 -3.72 45.74
C LYS A 675 -21.03 -3.31 46.86
N GLU A 676 -20.00 -4.13 47.14
CA GLU A 676 -18.98 -3.82 48.14
C GLU A 676 -18.20 -2.54 47.77
N HIS A 677 -17.80 -2.40 46.50
CA HIS A 677 -17.00 -1.25 46.05
C HIS A 677 -17.82 0.03 45.82
N LEU A 678 -19.03 -0.07 45.28
CA LEU A 678 -19.83 1.10 44.87
C LEU A 678 -20.83 1.54 45.95
N GLY A 679 -21.20 0.67 46.89
CA GLY A 679 -22.34 0.89 47.79
C GLY A 679 -22.25 2.10 48.73
N SER A 680 -21.05 2.64 48.96
CA SER A 680 -20.88 3.88 49.73
C SER A 680 -21.30 5.13 48.97
N HIS A 681 -21.22 5.11 47.63
CA HIS A 681 -21.40 6.28 46.77
C HIS A 681 -22.56 6.13 45.78
N PHE A 682 -23.05 4.91 45.57
CA PHE A 682 -24.06 4.60 44.57
C PHE A 682 -25.17 3.71 45.11
N ARG A 683 -26.35 3.82 44.49
CA ARG A 683 -27.45 2.88 44.65
C ARG A 683 -27.71 2.14 43.34
N LEU A 684 -27.82 0.81 43.40
CA LEU A 684 -28.22 -0.01 42.25
C LEU A 684 -29.65 0.34 41.80
N VAL A 685 -29.84 0.58 40.51
CA VAL A 685 -31.12 0.91 39.87
C VAL A 685 -31.61 -0.30 39.08
N GLY A 686 -32.71 -0.88 39.55
CA GLY A 686 -33.32 -2.06 38.91
C GLY A 686 -32.52 -3.35 39.12
N ALA A 687 -32.96 -4.41 38.43
CA ALA A 687 -32.27 -5.70 38.43
C ALA A 687 -31.22 -5.75 37.30
N PRO A 688 -30.11 -6.48 37.48
CA PRO A 688 -29.15 -6.73 36.40
C PRO A 688 -29.82 -7.32 35.15
N ARG A 689 -29.42 -6.87 33.98
CA ARG A 689 -29.95 -7.31 32.68
C ARG A 689 -28.86 -8.02 31.88
N LYS A 690 -29.17 -9.09 31.16
CA LYS A 690 -28.22 -9.73 30.25
C LYS A 690 -28.42 -9.20 28.83
N VAL A 691 -27.34 -8.72 28.22
CA VAL A 691 -27.33 -8.23 26.84
C VAL A 691 -26.44 -9.15 26.01
N PRO A 692 -26.99 -9.85 25.00
CA PRO A 692 -26.19 -10.67 24.12
C PRO A 692 -25.35 -9.82 23.16
N PHE A 693 -24.21 -10.36 22.75
CA PHE A 693 -23.39 -9.80 21.69
C PHE A 693 -22.69 -10.88 20.89
N VAL A 694 -22.37 -10.56 19.63
CA VAL A 694 -21.68 -11.46 18.71
C VAL A 694 -20.44 -10.76 18.17
N ILE A 695 -19.27 -11.39 18.28
CA ILE A 695 -18.05 -10.99 17.59
C ILE A 695 -17.85 -11.97 16.42
N ARG A 696 -17.71 -11.44 15.21
CA ARG A 696 -17.40 -12.22 14.02
C ARG A 696 -15.88 -12.28 13.83
N GLU A 697 -15.31 -13.48 13.88
CA GLU A 697 -13.88 -13.69 13.62
C GLU A 697 -13.63 -14.02 12.13
N THR A 698 -14.49 -14.85 11.53
CA THR A 698 -14.44 -15.19 10.10
C THR A 698 -15.84 -15.40 9.52
N GLN A 699 -15.98 -15.78 8.25
CA GLN A 699 -17.27 -16.21 7.69
C GLN A 699 -17.88 -17.42 8.43
N HIS A 700 -17.02 -18.22 9.06
CA HIS A 700 -17.38 -19.50 9.66
C HIS A 700 -17.17 -19.57 11.17
N LYS A 701 -16.63 -18.51 11.78
CA LYS A 701 -16.33 -18.46 13.22
C LYS A 701 -16.91 -17.20 13.86
N PHE A 702 -17.78 -17.42 14.84
CA PHE A 702 -18.44 -16.37 15.62
C PHE A 702 -18.35 -16.69 17.11
N GLN A 703 -18.15 -15.66 17.93
CA GLN A 703 -18.26 -15.74 19.39
C GLN A 703 -19.58 -15.14 19.82
N HIS A 704 -20.42 -15.90 20.53
CA HIS A 704 -21.67 -15.41 21.09
C HIS A 704 -21.59 -15.36 22.62
N THR A 705 -21.73 -14.16 23.18
CA THR A 705 -21.48 -13.89 24.61
C THR A 705 -22.66 -13.14 25.24
N LEU A 706 -22.84 -13.29 26.56
CA LEU A 706 -23.81 -12.52 27.34
C LEU A 706 -23.05 -11.58 28.28
N SER A 707 -23.25 -10.28 28.13
CA SER A 707 -22.76 -9.26 29.07
C SER A 707 -23.84 -8.96 30.11
N GLU A 708 -23.51 -9.00 31.39
CA GLU A 708 -24.41 -8.55 32.44
C GLU A 708 -24.26 -7.04 32.65
N VAL A 709 -25.37 -6.32 32.57
CA VAL A 709 -25.47 -4.87 32.68
C VAL A 709 -26.10 -4.51 34.01
N THR A 710 -25.41 -3.64 34.75
CA THR A 710 -25.88 -3.03 36.00
C THR A 710 -25.87 -1.51 35.88
N ILE A 711 -26.86 -0.87 36.49
CA ILE A 711 -27.04 0.59 36.44
C ILE A 711 -27.01 1.12 37.87
N TRP A 712 -26.20 2.14 38.12
CA TRP A 712 -25.94 2.67 39.44
C TRP A 712 -26.16 4.17 39.45
N GLU A 713 -26.96 4.66 40.39
CA GLU A 713 -27.23 6.09 40.56
C GLU A 713 -26.32 6.68 41.63
N ARG A 714 -25.60 7.76 41.29
CA ARG A 714 -24.72 8.47 42.22
C ARG A 714 -25.56 9.13 43.31
N LEU A 715 -25.27 8.78 44.56
CA LEU A 715 -25.89 9.41 45.73
C LEU A 715 -25.35 10.83 45.91
N PRO A 716 -26.19 11.79 46.34
CA PRO A 716 -25.74 13.14 46.67
C PRO A 716 -24.57 13.13 47.65
N SER A 717 -23.59 13.99 47.38
CA SER A 717 -22.34 14.08 48.15
C SER A 717 -22.53 14.69 49.54
#